data_AF-A0AAF0AYD1-F1
#
_entry.id   AF-A0AAF0AYD1-F1
#
_cell.length_a   1.000
_cell.length_b   1.000
_cell.length_c   1.000
_cell.angle_alpha   90.00
_cell.angle_beta   90.00
_cell.angle_gamma   90.00
#
_symmetry.space_group_name_H-M   'P 1'
#
loop_
_entity.id
_entity.type
_entity.pdbx_description
1 polymer ?
#
loop_
_entity_poly.entity_id
_entity_poly.type
_entity_poly.pdbx_seq_one_letter_code
_entity_poly.pdbx_strand_id
1 'polypeptide(L)'
;MDDLTSILLLLELQHEFSGLKIPGRLAKYGPPFKPKEEFLDADVSPVMTFIVQSCVFTPTLPGVNKVPDEFWSGELQPLLEKIGKHNLSDSYDHGRVSKRKMIGFAVIVVLHVLAKGLMGKAPMDPENNRQDDNIAGTDSSHSSSKTSPKVRNSLPTESNDINGVQKSLANVRLNENLKAIKYPSKKRLKEAYSLFVYGDGLDEIIRLLGESEDISNWGEPLNSLAENIRYTIASLLHFVFVTVDRTPQSPHLANDGKGPEGIVERIYNRVPWFLTRQVLRVGNAGLLMSGLTRLFLMKPLSWFGESRNLLQTMLSGIFSADLEHTDNVLKGIDTNFADDPKWTQMREALQWYAQLSRIRQDEVRDQSIQQKLNITVAILKEYQIEKKLNADVAGSAEEKATSETNVDSSEVYTVSLSSDGEKDSHKFDPFSDIGVQTAMKYFDAVLTHRDRECLIHDLCEDNQLTDIVREVMSCFYTIIYDAHQAADFSRAIYDFQCFLYDLIQLSKAAAPLSSFVELVEKYQSCFLRFVHRLIVNAPDLCAQWCVWYRHCLDECNIKSQSPDTVKATQDALNSLDDDTKQKVLHEIETYINDLEKEKEVTIEKNECTSEWHFHLAKLFGSAIITPTKAKGSPQPQLPECNINLTMTRKHLLAPFRKCLMQQLDTLYEEKESKGSKD
;
A
#
# COMPACT_ATOMS: atom_id res chain seq x y z
N MET A 1 -8.63 10.50 24.87
CA MET A 1 -9.47 9.45 24.26
C MET A 1 -9.28 9.43 22.74
N ASP A 2 -9.40 10.56 22.05
CA ASP A 2 -9.24 10.63 20.59
C ASP A 2 -7.93 10.03 20.07
N ASP A 3 -6.79 10.32 20.71
CA ASP A 3 -5.48 9.74 20.32
C ASP A 3 -5.44 8.22 20.51
N LEU A 4 -5.98 7.73 21.63
CA LEU A 4 -6.10 6.30 21.93
C LEU A 4 -6.95 5.59 20.87
N THR A 5 -8.13 6.13 20.57
CA THR A 5 -9.02 5.60 19.54
C THR A 5 -8.34 5.58 18.17
N SER A 6 -7.63 6.65 17.81
CA SER A 6 -6.91 6.74 16.53
C SER A 6 -5.76 5.74 16.45
N ILE A 7 -5.02 5.52 17.55
CA ILE A 7 -3.95 4.52 17.61
C ILE A 7 -4.52 3.10 17.47
N LEU A 8 -5.61 2.78 18.17
CA LEU A 8 -6.26 1.46 18.07
C LEU A 8 -6.81 1.20 16.67
N LEU A 9 -7.45 2.18 16.04
CA LEU A 9 -7.96 2.08 14.68
C LEU A 9 -6.83 1.82 13.68
N LEU A 10 -5.69 2.49 13.84
CA LEU A 10 -4.51 2.30 13.01
C LEU A 10 -3.85 0.93 13.22
N LEU A 11 -3.77 0.46 14.48
CA LEU A 11 -3.26 -0.88 14.81
C LEU A 11 -4.17 -1.98 14.25
N GLU A 12 -5.48 -1.80 14.34
CA GLU A 12 -6.47 -2.73 13.80
C GLU A 12 -6.38 -2.78 12.28
N LEU A 13 -6.35 -1.63 11.59
CA LEU A 13 -6.11 -1.57 10.14
C LEU A 13 -4.79 -2.22 9.72
N GLN A 14 -3.73 -2.05 10.51
CA GLN A 14 -2.46 -2.73 10.22
C GLN A 14 -2.62 -4.26 10.32
N HIS A 15 -3.33 -4.75 11.33
CA HIS A 15 -3.61 -6.18 11.50
C HIS A 15 -4.51 -6.72 10.39
N GLU A 16 -5.58 -6.02 10.04
CA GLU A 16 -6.54 -6.38 9.00
C GLU A 16 -5.90 -6.39 7.60
N PHE A 17 -5.22 -5.29 7.23
CA PHE A 17 -4.58 -5.16 5.93
C PHE A 17 -3.41 -6.13 5.75
N SER A 18 -2.58 -6.32 6.80
CA SER A 18 -1.50 -7.32 6.74
C SER A 18 -2.03 -8.76 6.71
N GLY A 19 -3.24 -8.98 7.20
CA GLY A 19 -3.93 -10.26 7.18
C GLY A 19 -4.42 -10.67 5.79
N LEU A 20 -4.51 -9.75 4.81
CA LEU A 20 -4.98 -10.07 3.45
C LEU A 20 -4.15 -11.16 2.75
N LYS A 21 -2.89 -11.34 3.17
CA LYS A 21 -2.01 -12.42 2.67
C LYS A 21 -2.45 -13.83 3.09
N ILE A 22 -3.31 -13.95 4.11
CA ILE A 22 -3.77 -15.23 4.64
C ILE A 22 -5.05 -15.64 3.88
N PRO A 23 -5.11 -16.85 3.30
CA PRO A 23 -6.31 -17.36 2.64
C PRO A 23 -7.58 -17.24 3.50
N GLY A 24 -8.71 -16.92 2.86
CA GLY A 24 -10.00 -16.73 3.54
C GLY A 24 -10.21 -15.37 4.20
N ARG A 25 -9.16 -14.57 4.45
CA ARG A 25 -9.31 -13.22 5.03
C ARG A 25 -10.07 -12.26 4.13
N LEU A 26 -9.89 -12.38 2.80
CA LEU A 26 -10.63 -11.57 1.82
C LEU A 26 -12.15 -11.82 1.92
N ALA A 27 -12.59 -13.07 2.12
CA ALA A 27 -14.00 -13.39 2.28
C ALA A 27 -14.65 -12.72 3.50
N LYS A 28 -13.85 -12.35 4.51
CA LYS A 28 -14.31 -11.67 5.72
C LYS A 28 -14.61 -10.19 5.49
N TYR A 29 -14.27 -9.65 4.32
CA TYR A 29 -14.70 -8.31 3.89
C TYR A 29 -16.19 -8.27 3.50
N GLY A 30 -16.86 -9.43 3.41
CA GLY A 30 -18.26 -9.56 3.07
C GLY A 30 -18.51 -9.62 1.55
N PRO A 31 -19.78 -9.56 1.12
CA PRO A 31 -20.16 -9.57 -0.30
C PRO A 31 -19.40 -8.50 -1.08
N PRO A 32 -18.99 -8.78 -2.34
CA PRO A 32 -19.33 -9.95 -3.15
C PRO A 32 -18.45 -11.19 -2.89
N PHE A 33 -17.52 -11.15 -1.93
CA PHE A 33 -16.69 -12.30 -1.59
C PHE A 33 -17.44 -13.29 -0.71
N LYS A 34 -17.15 -14.59 -0.89
CA LYS A 34 -17.89 -15.67 -0.22
C LYS A 34 -16.97 -16.50 0.67
N PRO A 35 -17.36 -16.81 1.92
CA PRO A 35 -16.58 -17.69 2.77
C PRO A 35 -16.51 -19.09 2.15
N LYS A 36 -15.35 -19.73 2.24
CA LYS A 36 -15.15 -21.13 1.89
C LYS A 36 -15.11 -21.96 3.16
N GLU A 37 -15.63 -23.19 3.11
CA GLU A 37 -15.62 -24.12 4.24
C GLU A 37 -14.20 -24.35 4.80
N GLU A 38 -13.19 -24.34 3.92
CA GLU A 38 -11.77 -24.46 4.26
C GLU A 38 -11.26 -23.35 5.21
N PHE A 39 -11.89 -22.17 5.23
CA PHE A 39 -11.38 -20.98 5.93
C PHE A 39 -12.43 -20.28 6.82
N LEU A 40 -13.37 -21.03 7.38
CA LEU A 40 -14.43 -20.47 8.22
C LEU A 40 -13.88 -19.80 9.49
N ASP A 41 -12.76 -20.30 10.01
CA ASP A 41 -12.05 -19.82 11.20
C ASP A 41 -11.15 -18.60 10.94
N ALA A 42 -11.03 -18.13 9.69
CA ALA A 42 -10.24 -16.95 9.38
C ALA A 42 -10.72 -15.72 10.17
N ASP A 43 -9.76 -14.95 10.69
CA ASP A 43 -10.02 -13.75 11.49
C ASP A 43 -10.95 -12.76 10.76
N VAL A 44 -11.78 -12.04 11.52
CA VAL A 44 -12.65 -10.97 10.98
C VAL A 44 -11.87 -9.67 10.74
N SER A 45 -12.38 -8.81 9.84
CA SER A 45 -11.76 -7.51 9.52
C SER A 45 -12.79 -6.36 9.59
N PRO A 46 -13.34 -6.05 10.77
CA PRO A 46 -14.45 -5.09 10.91
C PRO A 46 -14.19 -3.74 10.26
N VAL A 47 -12.98 -3.18 10.36
CA VAL A 47 -12.69 -1.84 9.85
C VAL A 47 -12.63 -1.84 8.33
N MET A 48 -11.90 -2.80 7.73
CA MET A 48 -11.79 -2.99 6.29
C MET A 48 -13.14 -3.34 5.68
N THR A 49 -13.92 -4.25 6.31
CA THR A 49 -15.29 -4.56 5.91
C THR A 49 -16.11 -3.27 5.85
N PHE A 50 -16.10 -2.46 6.90
CA PHE A 50 -16.84 -1.20 6.90
C PHE A 50 -16.39 -0.24 5.79
N ILE A 51 -15.07 -0.07 5.58
CA ILE A 51 -14.53 0.78 4.50
C ILE A 51 -14.99 0.31 3.13
N VAL A 52 -14.84 -0.99 2.81
CA VAL A 52 -15.15 -1.48 1.47
C VAL A 52 -16.65 -1.53 1.22
N GLN A 53 -17.48 -1.82 2.23
CA GLN A 53 -18.94 -1.82 2.09
C GLN A 53 -19.51 -0.39 1.98
N SER A 54 -18.91 0.60 2.65
CA SER A 54 -19.36 2.00 2.57
C SER A 54 -18.86 2.73 1.31
N CYS A 55 -17.73 2.33 0.71
CA CYS A 55 -17.11 3.10 -0.37
C CYS A 55 -16.87 2.33 -1.68
N VAL A 56 -16.72 1.01 -1.65
CA VAL A 56 -16.31 0.22 -2.82
C VAL A 56 -17.47 -0.62 -3.36
N PHE A 57 -18.04 -1.49 -2.54
CA PHE A 57 -19.10 -2.40 -2.94
C PHE A 57 -20.48 -1.75 -2.75
N THR A 58 -20.66 -0.59 -3.39
CA THR A 58 -21.89 0.20 -3.31
C THR A 58 -22.65 0.12 -4.64
N PRO A 59 -23.99 0.31 -4.63
CA PRO A 59 -24.74 0.40 -5.87
C PRO A 59 -24.41 1.65 -6.69
N THR A 60 -23.69 2.61 -6.10
CA THR A 60 -23.39 3.91 -6.71
C THR A 60 -22.03 3.95 -7.42
N LEU A 61 -21.05 3.13 -7.04
CA LEU A 61 -19.70 3.16 -7.66
C LEU A 61 -19.76 2.68 -9.12
N PRO A 62 -19.55 3.57 -10.11
CA PRO A 62 -19.68 3.19 -11.51
C PRO A 62 -18.65 2.13 -11.91
N GLY A 63 -19.12 1.10 -12.60
CA GLY A 63 -18.28 0.00 -13.08
C GLY A 63 -18.32 -1.16 -12.10
N VAL A 64 -17.86 -0.97 -10.87
CA VAL A 64 -17.88 -1.98 -9.80
C VAL A 64 -19.29 -2.48 -9.53
N ASN A 65 -20.28 -1.58 -9.48
CA ASN A 65 -21.69 -1.90 -9.26
C ASN A 65 -22.35 -2.76 -10.37
N LYS A 66 -21.68 -2.91 -11.52
CA LYS A 66 -22.15 -3.73 -12.66
C LYS A 66 -21.38 -5.05 -12.80
N VAL A 67 -20.33 -5.25 -12.00
CA VAL A 67 -19.53 -6.48 -12.05
C VAL A 67 -20.32 -7.61 -11.39
N PRO A 68 -20.50 -8.77 -12.05
CA PRO A 68 -21.23 -9.89 -11.48
C PRO A 68 -20.50 -10.48 -10.25
N ASP A 69 -21.26 -11.01 -9.29
CA ASP A 69 -20.72 -11.68 -8.09
C ASP A 69 -19.81 -12.86 -8.45
N GLU A 70 -20.09 -13.51 -9.58
CA GLU A 70 -19.29 -14.61 -10.12
C GLU A 70 -17.86 -14.19 -10.48
N PHE A 71 -17.65 -12.95 -10.94
CA PHE A 71 -16.30 -12.45 -11.19
C PHE A 71 -15.52 -12.33 -9.87
N TRP A 72 -16.14 -11.74 -8.84
CA TRP A 72 -15.48 -11.52 -7.56
C TRP A 72 -15.17 -12.83 -6.83
N SER A 73 -16.20 -13.67 -6.66
CA SER A 73 -16.12 -14.91 -5.88
C SER A 73 -15.56 -16.09 -6.69
N GLY A 74 -15.73 -16.10 -8.01
CA GLY A 74 -15.35 -17.18 -8.91
C GLY A 74 -14.03 -16.96 -9.66
N GLU A 75 -13.58 -15.73 -9.87
CA GLU A 75 -12.32 -15.45 -10.59
C GLU A 75 -11.27 -14.76 -9.70
N LEU A 76 -11.61 -13.58 -9.16
CA LEU A 76 -10.66 -12.75 -8.42
C LEU A 76 -10.27 -13.38 -7.07
N GLN A 77 -11.25 -13.78 -6.26
CA GLN A 77 -11.01 -14.37 -4.95
C GLN A 77 -10.17 -15.65 -5.04
N PRO A 78 -10.45 -16.62 -5.94
CA PRO A 78 -9.62 -17.80 -6.10
C PRO A 78 -8.17 -17.48 -6.50
N LEU A 79 -7.92 -16.49 -7.36
CA LEU A 79 -6.55 -16.08 -7.70
C LEU A 79 -5.82 -15.54 -6.47
N LEU A 80 -6.44 -14.62 -5.73
CA LEU A 80 -5.83 -14.01 -4.55
C LEU A 80 -5.58 -15.03 -3.43
N GLU A 81 -6.50 -15.97 -3.22
CA GLU A 81 -6.31 -17.06 -2.26
C GLU A 81 -5.24 -18.05 -2.71
N LYS A 82 -5.14 -18.38 -4.01
CA LYS A 82 -4.07 -19.21 -4.57
C LYS A 82 -2.70 -18.59 -4.29
N ILE A 83 -2.56 -17.28 -4.52
CA ILE A 83 -1.34 -16.52 -4.20
C ILE A 83 -1.07 -16.53 -2.68
N GLY A 84 -2.12 -16.39 -1.85
CA GLY A 84 -2.01 -16.47 -0.40
C GLY A 84 -1.53 -17.83 0.11
N LYS A 85 -1.91 -18.93 -0.55
CA LYS A 85 -1.47 -20.30 -0.21
C LYS A 85 0.04 -20.50 -0.42
N HIS A 86 0.69 -19.74 -1.29
CA HIS A 86 2.15 -19.78 -1.47
C HIS A 86 2.94 -19.21 -0.29
N ASN A 87 2.27 -18.57 0.69
CA ASN A 87 2.91 -18.01 1.88
C ASN A 87 4.14 -17.16 1.51
N LEU A 88 3.93 -16.18 0.61
CA LEU A 88 4.99 -15.29 0.15
C LEU A 88 5.67 -14.61 1.34
N SER A 89 7.00 -14.55 1.29
CA SER A 89 7.82 -14.00 2.37
C SER A 89 7.50 -12.53 2.66
N ASP A 90 7.60 -12.15 3.93
CA ASP A 90 7.41 -10.80 4.42
C ASP A 90 8.69 -10.19 5.01
N SER A 91 8.61 -8.92 5.42
CA SER A 91 9.73 -8.20 6.03
C SER A 91 10.37 -8.89 7.24
N TYR A 92 9.55 -9.55 8.07
CA TYR A 92 10.06 -10.25 9.24
C TYR A 92 10.86 -11.48 8.81
N ASP A 93 10.40 -12.17 7.77
CA ASP A 93 11.10 -13.32 7.18
C ASP A 93 12.51 -12.94 6.70
N HIS A 94 12.63 -11.78 6.07
CA HIS A 94 13.91 -11.23 5.59
C HIS A 94 14.77 -10.55 6.68
N GLY A 95 14.27 -10.43 7.91
CA GLY A 95 14.97 -9.73 9.00
C GLY A 95 15.22 -8.24 8.75
N ARG A 96 14.43 -7.60 7.87
CA ARG A 96 14.54 -6.18 7.50
C ARG A 96 13.18 -5.57 7.20
N VAL A 97 13.01 -4.26 7.40
CA VAL A 97 11.81 -3.59 6.90
C VAL A 97 11.86 -3.54 5.37
N SER A 98 11.06 -4.37 4.70
CA SER A 98 11.00 -4.39 3.23
C SER A 98 10.30 -3.15 2.67
N LYS A 99 10.63 -2.81 1.41
CA LYS A 99 9.96 -1.76 0.65
C LYS A 99 8.45 -2.00 0.54
N ARG A 100 8.05 -3.27 0.37
CA ARG A 100 6.64 -3.70 0.37
C ARG A 100 5.93 -3.32 1.66
N LYS A 101 6.58 -3.51 2.81
CA LYS A 101 6.01 -3.13 4.11
C LYS A 101 5.93 -1.61 4.28
N MET A 102 6.93 -0.86 3.82
CA MET A 102 6.89 0.60 3.84
C MET A 102 5.73 1.15 2.98
N ILE A 103 5.56 0.63 1.77
CA ILE A 103 4.44 0.99 0.89
C ILE A 103 3.11 0.55 1.53
N GLY A 104 3.05 -0.63 2.13
CA GLY A 104 1.89 -1.10 2.89
C GLY A 104 1.51 -0.14 4.01
N PHE A 105 2.48 0.42 4.73
CA PHE A 105 2.21 1.46 5.73
C PHE A 105 1.63 2.74 5.11
N ALA A 106 2.12 3.18 3.96
CA ALA A 106 1.51 4.34 3.28
C ALA A 106 0.05 4.09 2.90
N VAL A 107 -0.28 2.88 2.43
CA VAL A 107 -1.68 2.47 2.16
C VAL A 107 -2.51 2.46 3.44
N ILE A 108 -1.99 1.86 4.51
CA ILE A 108 -2.66 1.83 5.83
C ILE A 108 -2.95 3.25 6.34
N VAL A 109 -2.04 4.19 6.14
CA VAL A 109 -2.28 5.60 6.52
C VAL A 109 -3.46 6.18 5.75
N VAL A 110 -3.54 5.97 4.43
CA VAL A 110 -4.69 6.44 3.63
C VAL A 110 -5.99 5.78 4.08
N LEU A 111 -5.97 4.47 4.33
CA LEU A 111 -7.14 3.74 4.86
C LEU A 111 -7.54 4.24 6.25
N HIS A 112 -6.59 4.60 7.10
CA HIS A 112 -6.86 5.17 8.42
C HIS A 112 -7.54 6.53 8.33
N VAL A 113 -7.18 7.37 7.36
CA VAL A 113 -7.88 8.63 7.10
C VAL A 113 -9.33 8.39 6.70
N LEU A 114 -9.56 7.44 5.78
CA LEU A 114 -10.91 7.05 5.38
C LEU A 114 -11.71 6.50 6.57
N ALA A 115 -11.11 5.62 7.38
CA ALA A 115 -11.75 5.07 8.58
C ALA A 115 -12.13 6.17 9.58
N LYS A 116 -11.27 7.18 9.80
CA LYS A 116 -11.59 8.33 10.66
C LYS A 116 -12.74 9.15 10.09
N GLY A 117 -12.82 9.34 8.77
CA GLY A 117 -13.95 10.02 8.14
C GLY A 117 -15.27 9.26 8.33
N LEU A 118 -15.26 7.95 8.04
CA LEU A 118 -16.45 7.10 8.05
C LEU A 118 -16.97 6.81 9.47
N MET A 119 -16.06 6.55 10.42
CA MET A 119 -16.40 6.11 11.78
C MET A 119 -16.24 7.21 12.85
N GLY A 120 -15.40 8.22 12.59
CA GLY A 120 -15.22 9.38 13.47
C GLY A 120 -16.09 10.59 13.09
N LYS A 121 -16.66 10.57 11.87
CA LYS A 121 -17.50 11.62 11.27
C LYS A 121 -16.77 12.93 10.99
N ALA A 122 -17.23 13.65 9.98
CA ALA A 122 -16.66 14.94 9.61
C ALA A 122 -17.09 16.03 10.61
N PRO A 123 -16.17 16.91 11.06
CA PRO A 123 -16.54 18.02 11.93
C PRO A 123 -17.43 19.01 11.18
N MET A 124 -18.53 19.45 11.81
CA MET A 124 -19.41 20.48 11.27
C MET A 124 -18.86 21.87 11.59
N ASP A 125 -18.78 22.76 10.60
CA ASP A 125 -18.50 24.18 10.86
C ASP A 125 -19.78 24.88 11.38
N PRO A 126 -19.76 25.48 12.58
CA PRO A 126 -20.93 26.16 13.15
C PRO A 126 -21.45 27.35 12.31
N GLU A 127 -20.65 27.91 11.38
CA GLU A 127 -21.13 28.99 10.50
C GLU A 127 -22.11 28.51 9.42
N ASN A 128 -22.05 27.24 9.00
CA ASN A 128 -22.93 26.67 7.96
C ASN A 128 -24.38 26.47 8.44
N ASN A 129 -24.61 26.45 9.76
CA ASN A 129 -25.92 26.19 10.36
C ASN A 129 -26.90 27.39 10.24
N ARG A 130 -26.46 28.55 9.75
CA ARG A 130 -27.29 29.77 9.66
C ARG A 130 -28.07 29.90 8.34
N GLN A 131 -27.78 29.05 7.34
CA GLN A 131 -28.43 29.11 6.03
C GLN A 131 -29.63 28.17 5.90
N ASP A 132 -29.68 27.05 6.63
CA ASP A 132 -30.80 26.09 6.54
C ASP A 132 -32.08 26.58 7.26
N ASP A 133 -31.96 27.49 8.23
CA ASP A 133 -33.12 28.05 8.95
C ASP A 133 -33.82 29.21 8.21
N ASN A 134 -33.30 29.69 7.08
CA ASN A 134 -33.79 30.90 6.41
C ASN A 134 -34.47 30.66 5.05
N ILE A 135 -34.73 29.41 4.64
CA ILE A 135 -35.54 29.10 3.45
C ILE A 135 -37.03 29.02 3.85
N ALA A 136 -37.55 30.13 4.38
CA ALA A 136 -38.98 30.37 4.54
C ALA A 136 -39.25 31.89 4.48
N GLY A 137 -39.52 32.40 3.28
CA GLY A 137 -39.82 33.81 2.99
C GLY A 137 -38.56 34.60 2.61
N THR A 138 -38.43 35.21 1.45
CA THR A 138 -39.30 36.30 0.98
C THR A 138 -39.01 36.61 -0.50
N ASP A 139 -40.03 37.03 -1.22
CA ASP A 139 -40.04 37.47 -2.62
C ASP A 139 -39.29 38.80 -2.91
N SER A 140 -38.77 38.85 -4.14
CA SER A 140 -38.75 40.00 -5.08
C SER A 140 -37.73 41.16 -4.99
N SER A 141 -37.02 41.33 -6.11
CA SER A 141 -36.91 42.53 -6.97
C SER A 141 -35.55 43.28 -7.13
N HIS A 142 -35.10 43.29 -8.40
CA HIS A 142 -34.37 44.32 -9.18
C HIS A 142 -32.89 44.65 -8.77
N SER A 143 -31.94 44.94 -9.67
CA SER A 143 -31.99 45.60 -10.99
C SER A 143 -30.73 45.32 -11.84
N SER A 144 -30.88 45.53 -13.14
CA SER A 144 -29.91 45.40 -14.24
C SER A 144 -28.86 46.53 -14.34
N SER A 145 -27.65 46.22 -14.81
CA SER A 145 -26.94 47.12 -15.75
C SER A 145 -25.96 46.36 -16.67
N LYS A 146 -26.01 46.72 -17.95
CA LYS A 146 -25.20 46.23 -19.07
C LYS A 146 -23.95 47.11 -19.23
N THR A 147 -22.83 46.54 -19.67
CA THR A 147 -21.98 47.10 -20.74
C THR A 147 -20.95 46.09 -21.25
N SER A 148 -20.97 45.85 -22.57
CA SER A 148 -19.88 45.21 -23.33
C SER A 148 -19.00 46.29 -24.00
N PRO A 149 -17.77 45.94 -24.43
CA PRO A 149 -17.51 46.01 -25.88
C PRO A 149 -16.59 44.90 -26.46
N LYS A 150 -17.08 44.21 -27.50
CA LYS A 150 -16.51 43.99 -28.88
C LYS A 150 -15.07 44.55 -29.13
N VAL A 151 -14.08 43.99 -29.86
CA VAL A 151 -13.85 42.97 -30.93
C VAL A 151 -12.31 42.69 -30.92
N ARG A 152 -11.69 41.56 -31.35
CA ARG A 152 -11.29 41.24 -32.75
C ARG A 152 -10.44 39.98 -32.84
N ASN A 153 -10.75 39.17 -33.85
CA ASN A 153 -10.10 37.93 -34.26
C ASN A 153 -8.65 38.09 -34.73
N SER A 154 -7.82 37.08 -34.45
CA SER A 154 -6.77 36.62 -35.36
C SER A 154 -6.44 35.14 -35.07
N LEU A 155 -6.70 34.27 -36.04
CA LEU A 155 -6.13 32.92 -36.12
C LEU A 155 -4.59 33.00 -36.18
N PRO A 156 -3.88 32.02 -35.60
CA PRO A 156 -2.62 31.56 -36.18
C PRO A 156 -2.74 30.13 -36.72
N THR A 157 -2.39 30.08 -37.99
CA THR A 157 -2.07 28.99 -38.90
C THR A 157 -1.28 27.83 -38.28
N GLU A 158 -1.65 26.61 -38.69
CA GLU A 158 -0.86 25.39 -38.54
C GLU A 158 0.56 25.55 -39.09
N SER A 159 1.57 25.26 -38.27
CA SER A 159 2.83 24.71 -38.77
C SER A 159 3.64 24.04 -37.66
N ASN A 160 3.86 22.73 -37.82
CA ASN A 160 5.03 21.94 -37.40
C ASN A 160 5.67 22.24 -36.04
N ASP A 161 5.13 21.68 -34.96
CA ASP A 161 5.84 21.48 -33.69
C ASP A 161 5.87 19.99 -33.31
N ILE A 162 6.65 19.20 -34.05
CA ILE A 162 6.98 17.80 -33.70
C ILE A 162 8.31 17.72 -32.91
N ASN A 163 9.03 18.84 -32.73
CA ASN A 163 10.38 18.83 -32.12
C ASN A 163 10.49 19.57 -30.77
N GLY A 164 9.38 19.88 -30.10
CA GLY A 164 9.36 20.64 -28.84
C GLY A 164 9.55 19.84 -27.54
N VAL A 165 9.55 18.50 -27.56
CA VAL A 165 9.46 17.68 -26.32
C VAL A 165 10.80 17.10 -25.83
N GLN A 166 11.93 17.78 -26.09
CA GLN A 166 13.22 17.42 -25.50
C GLN A 166 13.90 18.60 -24.76
N LYS A 167 13.17 19.21 -23.83
CA LYS A 167 13.79 19.91 -22.69
C LYS A 167 13.46 19.13 -21.42
N SER A 168 14.30 18.15 -21.16
CA SER A 168 14.30 17.34 -19.93
C SER A 168 14.50 18.24 -18.70
N LEU A 169 13.76 17.95 -17.62
CA LEU A 169 14.03 18.47 -16.27
C LEU A 169 15.40 18.01 -15.72
N ALA A 170 16.14 17.14 -16.43
CA ALA A 170 17.51 16.77 -16.08
C ALA A 170 18.50 17.95 -16.09
N ASN A 171 18.12 19.11 -16.66
CA ASN A 171 18.91 20.34 -16.62
C ASN A 171 18.41 21.38 -15.60
N VAL A 172 17.49 21.02 -14.69
CA VAL A 172 17.18 21.89 -13.56
C VAL A 172 18.45 21.97 -12.72
N ARG A 173 19.12 23.12 -12.79
CA ARG A 173 20.10 23.52 -11.79
C ARG A 173 19.42 23.33 -10.45
N LEU A 174 19.97 22.45 -9.63
CA LEU A 174 19.67 22.30 -8.21
C LEU A 174 19.99 23.64 -7.54
N ASN A 175 19.15 24.65 -7.76
CA ASN A 175 19.28 25.92 -7.10
C ASN A 175 18.86 25.68 -5.65
N GLU A 176 19.83 25.81 -4.75
CA GLU A 176 19.69 25.70 -3.29
C GLU A 176 18.71 26.72 -2.67
N ASN A 177 17.99 27.51 -3.49
CA ASN A 177 16.88 28.32 -3.05
C ASN A 177 15.61 27.47 -2.96
N LEU A 178 15.56 26.60 -1.95
CA LEU A 178 14.35 25.90 -1.53
C LEU A 178 13.22 26.93 -1.38
N LYS A 179 12.25 26.94 -2.31
CA LYS A 179 10.99 27.66 -2.08
C LYS A 179 10.41 27.12 -0.78
N ALA A 180 10.17 28.00 0.19
CA ALA A 180 9.55 27.61 1.45
C ALA A 180 8.20 26.94 1.13
N ILE A 181 8.05 25.69 1.57
CA ILE A 181 6.83 24.92 1.38
C ILE A 181 5.74 25.61 2.21
N LYS A 182 4.75 26.20 1.54
CA LYS A 182 3.62 26.82 2.20
C LYS A 182 2.59 25.73 2.52
N TYR A 183 2.43 25.47 3.81
CA TYR A 183 1.45 24.50 4.27
C TYR A 183 0.04 25.13 4.34
N PRO A 184 -1.00 24.43 3.86
CA PRO A 184 -2.36 24.89 3.97
C PRO A 184 -2.79 24.98 5.45
N SER A 185 -3.66 25.93 5.74
CA SER A 185 -4.17 26.16 7.10
C SER A 185 -5.09 25.02 7.52
N LYS A 186 -4.86 24.43 8.69
CA LYS A 186 -5.75 23.40 9.28
C LYS A 186 -7.19 23.90 9.38
N LYS A 187 -7.38 25.21 9.61
CA LYS A 187 -8.70 25.82 9.61
C LYS A 187 -9.35 25.76 8.23
N ARG A 188 -8.63 26.19 7.18
CA ARG A 188 -9.13 26.16 5.79
C ARG A 188 -9.43 24.74 5.31
N LEU A 189 -8.63 23.75 5.70
CA LEU A 189 -8.91 22.35 5.36
C LEU A 189 -10.19 21.83 6.04
N LYS A 190 -10.44 22.21 7.31
CA LYS A 190 -11.69 21.88 7.99
C LYS A 190 -12.89 22.56 7.32
N GLU A 191 -12.76 23.84 6.96
CA GLU A 191 -13.78 24.58 6.20
C GLU A 191 -14.08 23.86 4.86
N ALA A 192 -13.03 23.44 4.13
CA ALA A 192 -13.20 22.67 2.90
C ALA A 192 -13.94 21.34 3.16
N TYR A 193 -13.48 20.50 4.09
CA TYR A 193 -14.14 19.22 4.36
C TYR A 193 -15.59 19.39 4.82
N SER A 194 -15.89 20.42 5.62
CA SER A 194 -17.26 20.75 6.00
C SER A 194 -18.10 21.15 4.78
N LEU A 195 -17.54 21.92 3.84
CA LEU A 195 -18.20 22.28 2.58
C LEU A 195 -18.51 21.05 1.71
N PHE A 196 -17.64 20.03 1.70
CA PHE A 196 -17.88 18.79 0.96
C PHE A 196 -18.95 17.89 1.60
N VAL A 197 -18.96 17.77 2.94
CA VAL A 197 -19.85 16.82 3.64
C VAL A 197 -21.21 17.43 3.97
N TYR A 198 -21.26 18.74 4.22
CA TYR A 198 -22.47 19.43 4.68
C TYR A 198 -22.95 20.52 3.72
N GLY A 199 -22.23 20.79 2.64
CA GLY A 199 -22.55 21.84 1.67
C GLY A 199 -22.50 21.35 0.23
N ASP A 200 -22.30 22.28 -0.69
CA ASP A 200 -22.29 22.08 -2.14
C ASP A 200 -20.85 21.98 -2.71
N GLY A 201 -19.86 21.64 -1.89
CA GLY A 201 -18.45 21.67 -2.28
C GLY A 201 -18.10 20.80 -3.50
N LEU A 202 -18.77 19.66 -3.65
CA LEU A 202 -18.61 18.82 -4.85
C LEU A 202 -19.18 19.52 -6.09
N ASP A 203 -20.39 20.04 -6.01
CA ASP A 203 -21.06 20.72 -7.13
C ASP A 203 -20.29 21.98 -7.54
N GLU A 204 -19.74 22.72 -6.58
CA GLU A 204 -18.90 23.89 -6.82
C GLU A 204 -17.58 23.53 -7.52
N ILE A 205 -16.89 22.46 -7.11
CA ILE A 205 -15.69 21.98 -7.83
C ILE A 205 -16.05 21.58 -9.26
N ILE A 206 -17.14 20.84 -9.46
CA ILE A 206 -17.56 20.41 -10.80
C ILE A 206 -17.89 21.62 -11.67
N ARG A 207 -18.56 22.65 -11.13
CA ARG A 207 -18.83 23.91 -11.82
C ARG A 207 -17.53 24.61 -12.23
N LEU A 208 -16.61 24.82 -11.28
CA LEU A 208 -15.33 25.50 -11.54
C LEU A 208 -14.47 24.75 -12.56
N LEU A 209 -14.39 23.43 -12.46
CA LEU A 209 -13.67 22.59 -13.42
C LEU A 209 -14.38 22.53 -14.77
N GLY A 210 -15.70 22.70 -14.83
CA GLY A 210 -16.45 22.85 -16.07
C GLY A 210 -16.17 24.19 -16.78
N GLU A 211 -15.89 25.25 -16.02
CA GLU A 211 -15.56 26.58 -16.55
C GLU A 211 -14.11 26.69 -17.03
N SER A 212 -13.16 26.05 -16.34
CA SER A 212 -11.73 26.21 -16.61
C SER A 212 -10.92 24.99 -16.18
N GLU A 213 -9.89 24.65 -16.96
CA GLU A 213 -8.84 23.69 -16.56
C GLU A 213 -7.79 24.30 -15.62
N ASP A 214 -7.81 25.63 -15.44
CA ASP A 214 -6.95 26.37 -14.52
C ASP A 214 -7.61 26.54 -13.16
N ILE A 215 -6.92 26.07 -12.11
CA ILE A 215 -7.35 26.14 -10.72
C ILE A 215 -6.66 27.24 -9.91
N SER A 216 -5.76 28.02 -10.52
CA SER A 216 -5.01 29.08 -9.83
C SER A 216 -5.89 30.21 -9.29
N ASN A 217 -7.12 30.35 -9.82
CA ASN A 217 -8.08 31.39 -9.42
C ASN A 217 -9.16 30.89 -8.45
N TRP A 218 -9.03 29.67 -7.91
CA TRP A 218 -10.01 29.15 -6.96
C TRP A 218 -10.06 29.99 -5.67
N GLY A 219 -11.27 30.21 -5.16
CA GLY A 219 -11.47 30.86 -3.87
C GLY A 219 -11.09 29.95 -2.69
N GLU A 220 -10.96 30.53 -1.49
CA GLU A 220 -10.91 29.73 -0.26
C GLU A 220 -12.30 29.20 0.09
N PRO A 221 -12.42 27.98 0.65
CA PRO A 221 -11.33 27.12 1.12
C PRO A 221 -10.77 26.13 0.07
N LEU A 222 -11.29 26.15 -1.17
CA LEU A 222 -10.93 25.19 -2.23
C LEU A 222 -9.48 25.34 -2.72
N ASN A 223 -8.94 26.55 -2.77
CA ASN A 223 -7.52 26.75 -3.09
C ASN A 223 -6.59 26.05 -2.08
N SER A 224 -6.85 26.23 -0.77
CA SER A 224 -6.10 25.51 0.27
C SER A 224 -6.21 23.99 0.14
N LEU A 225 -7.38 23.48 -0.26
CA LEU A 225 -7.58 22.04 -0.52
C LEU A 225 -6.74 21.57 -1.72
N ALA A 226 -6.72 22.31 -2.83
CA ALA A 226 -5.92 21.97 -4.00
C ALA A 226 -4.41 21.98 -3.71
N GLU A 227 -3.91 23.01 -3.01
CA GLU A 227 -2.52 23.07 -2.53
C GLU A 227 -2.20 21.84 -1.64
N ASN A 228 -3.13 21.45 -0.77
CA ASN A 228 -2.97 20.28 0.08
C ASN A 228 -2.90 18.97 -0.70
N ILE A 229 -3.79 18.76 -1.67
CA ILE A 229 -3.80 17.55 -2.51
C ILE A 229 -2.47 17.44 -3.27
N ARG A 230 -2.02 18.53 -3.88
CA ARG A 230 -0.72 18.58 -4.60
C ARG A 230 0.43 18.14 -3.71
N TYR A 231 0.53 18.73 -2.53
CA TYR A 231 1.61 18.44 -1.60
C TYR A 231 1.50 17.00 -1.05
N THR A 232 0.28 16.50 -0.78
CA THR A 232 0.06 15.10 -0.38
C THR A 232 0.56 14.10 -1.42
N ILE A 233 0.23 14.33 -2.70
CA ILE A 233 0.71 13.47 -3.81
C ILE A 233 2.24 13.53 -3.90
N ALA A 234 2.84 14.72 -3.83
CA ALA A 234 4.28 14.89 -3.88
C ALA A 234 5.00 14.17 -2.72
N SER A 235 4.49 14.31 -1.49
CA SER A 235 5.01 13.63 -0.31
C SER A 235 4.92 12.11 -0.43
N LEU A 236 3.81 11.58 -0.96
CA LEU A 236 3.65 10.14 -1.21
C LEU A 236 4.63 9.63 -2.27
N LEU A 237 4.80 10.35 -3.39
CA LEU A 237 5.76 9.99 -4.43
C LEU A 237 7.20 10.00 -3.87
N HIS A 238 7.60 11.07 -3.20
CA HIS A 238 8.92 11.15 -2.58
C HIS A 238 9.12 10.04 -1.54
N PHE A 239 8.11 9.77 -0.70
CA PHE A 239 8.18 8.69 0.27
C PHE A 239 8.47 7.35 -0.42
N VAL A 240 7.64 6.98 -1.39
CA VAL A 240 7.73 5.69 -2.09
C VAL A 240 9.03 5.56 -2.86
N PHE A 241 9.48 6.60 -3.57
CA PHE A 241 10.57 6.50 -4.55
C PHE A 241 11.93 7.03 -4.08
N VAL A 242 12.01 7.66 -2.91
CA VAL A 242 13.27 8.21 -2.37
C VAL A 242 13.47 7.82 -0.91
N THR A 243 12.48 8.09 -0.05
CA THR A 243 12.61 7.85 1.39
C THR A 243 12.77 6.36 1.73
N VAL A 244 11.98 5.50 1.08
CA VAL A 244 12.01 4.05 1.34
C VAL A 244 13.38 3.45 1.04
N ASP A 245 14.08 3.90 0.00
CA ASP A 245 15.40 3.37 -0.37
C ASP A 245 16.54 3.84 0.54
N ARG A 246 16.35 4.97 1.23
CA ARG A 246 17.30 5.53 2.20
C ARG A 246 17.13 4.99 3.61
N THR A 247 16.13 4.14 3.86
CA THR A 247 15.97 3.48 5.16
C THR A 247 17.15 2.51 5.36
N PRO A 248 17.87 2.55 6.51
CA PRO A 248 19.05 1.73 6.73
C PRO A 248 18.78 0.26 6.42
N GLN A 249 19.44 -0.27 5.39
CA GLN A 249 19.43 -1.69 5.08
C GLN A 249 20.39 -2.41 6.03
N SER A 250 20.15 -3.70 6.29
CA SER A 250 21.17 -4.54 6.92
C SER A 250 22.48 -4.41 6.12
N PRO A 251 23.66 -4.22 6.76
CA PRO A 251 24.94 -4.06 6.09
C PRO A 251 25.26 -5.13 5.03
N HIS A 252 24.60 -6.28 5.10
CA HIS A 252 24.81 -7.46 4.25
C HIS A 252 23.87 -7.55 3.05
N LEU A 253 22.92 -6.62 2.91
CA LEU A 253 21.83 -6.63 1.92
C LEU A 253 21.77 -5.35 1.08
N ALA A 254 22.90 -4.68 0.86
CA ALA A 254 22.98 -3.53 -0.03
C ALA A 254 22.47 -3.90 -1.43
N ASN A 255 21.31 -3.34 -1.82
CA ASN A 255 20.82 -3.46 -3.19
C ASN A 255 21.71 -2.66 -4.14
N ASP A 256 22.02 -3.23 -5.30
CA ASP A 256 22.69 -2.58 -6.45
C ASP A 256 21.79 -1.50 -7.13
N GLY A 257 21.21 -0.59 -6.34
CA GLY A 257 20.64 0.66 -6.82
C GLY A 257 19.36 0.56 -7.66
N LYS A 258 18.44 -0.36 -7.35
CA LYS A 258 17.12 -0.42 -8.01
C LYS A 258 15.99 -0.54 -6.98
N GLY A 259 15.52 0.60 -6.49
CA GLY A 259 14.30 0.75 -5.70
C GLY A 259 13.01 0.58 -6.51
N PRO A 260 11.87 1.05 -5.97
CA PRO A 260 10.59 1.03 -6.66
C PRO A 260 10.66 1.68 -8.05
N GLU A 261 11.54 2.67 -8.24
CA GLU A 261 11.84 3.28 -9.53
C GLU A 261 12.39 2.28 -10.54
N GLY A 262 13.18 1.30 -10.11
CA GLY A 262 13.70 0.24 -11.00
C GLY A 262 12.61 -0.70 -11.52
N ILE A 263 11.55 -0.94 -10.74
CA ILE A 263 10.37 -1.71 -11.18
C ILE A 263 9.56 -0.88 -12.18
N VAL A 264 9.29 0.38 -11.85
CA VAL A 264 8.53 1.29 -12.72
C VAL A 264 9.28 1.53 -14.03
N GLU A 265 10.61 1.66 -14.00
CA GLU A 265 11.44 1.77 -15.20
C GLU A 265 11.40 0.52 -16.08
N ARG A 266 11.42 -0.68 -15.49
CA ARG A 266 11.27 -1.93 -16.25
C ARG A 266 9.91 -1.98 -16.96
N ILE A 267 8.83 -1.59 -16.30
CA ILE A 267 7.50 -1.49 -16.92
C ILE A 267 7.54 -0.43 -18.04
N TYR A 268 8.04 0.77 -17.73
CA TYR A 268 8.12 1.89 -18.67
C TYR A 268 8.84 1.51 -19.96
N ASN A 269 9.97 0.80 -19.88
CA ASN A 269 10.76 0.40 -21.04
C ASN A 269 10.13 -0.75 -21.85
N ARG A 270 9.18 -1.49 -21.27
CA ARG A 270 8.51 -2.62 -21.94
C ARG A 270 7.18 -2.24 -22.57
N VAL A 271 6.53 -1.17 -22.11
CA VAL A 271 5.27 -0.68 -22.71
C VAL A 271 5.56 -0.14 -24.11
N PRO A 272 4.87 -0.62 -25.16
CA PRO A 272 5.02 -0.11 -26.51
C PRO A 272 4.25 1.21 -26.67
N TRP A 273 4.72 2.28 -26.04
CA TRP A 273 4.01 3.57 -25.92
C TRP A 273 3.49 4.12 -27.25
N PHE A 274 4.25 3.94 -28.33
CA PHE A 274 3.80 4.34 -29.66
C PHE A 274 2.56 3.55 -30.12
N LEU A 275 2.58 2.22 -30.01
CA LEU A 275 1.45 1.37 -30.39
C LEU A 275 0.24 1.61 -29.48
N THR A 276 0.47 1.74 -28.17
CA THR A 276 -0.60 2.06 -27.21
C THR A 276 -1.31 3.34 -27.59
N ARG A 277 -0.58 4.42 -27.88
CA ARG A 277 -1.17 5.68 -28.34
C ARG A 277 -1.92 5.54 -29.67
N GLN A 278 -1.38 4.77 -30.61
CA GLN A 278 -2.03 4.55 -31.91
C GLN A 278 -3.37 3.84 -31.76
N VAL A 279 -3.46 2.84 -30.88
CA VAL A 279 -4.72 2.14 -30.56
C VAL A 279 -5.71 3.09 -29.88
N LEU A 280 -5.24 3.91 -28.95
CA LEU A 280 -6.10 4.86 -28.22
C LEU A 280 -6.62 6.02 -29.09
N ARG A 281 -5.92 6.34 -30.19
CA ARG A 281 -6.35 7.34 -31.16
C ARG A 281 -7.53 6.86 -32.03
N VAL A 282 -7.82 5.56 -32.05
CA VAL A 282 -8.92 5.00 -32.85
C VAL A 282 -10.25 5.52 -32.31
N GLY A 283 -11.00 6.27 -33.12
CA GLY A 283 -12.27 6.91 -32.72
C GLY A 283 -13.40 5.93 -32.37
N ASN A 284 -13.33 4.69 -32.84
CA ASN A 284 -14.29 3.64 -32.47
C ASN A 284 -13.82 2.91 -31.22
N ALA A 285 -14.53 3.09 -30.11
CA ALA A 285 -14.20 2.49 -28.82
C ALA A 285 -14.20 0.94 -28.83
N GLY A 286 -15.05 0.29 -29.64
CA GLY A 286 -15.01 -1.17 -29.81
C GLY A 286 -13.69 -1.65 -30.43
N LEU A 287 -13.22 -0.96 -31.47
CA LEU A 287 -11.91 -1.23 -32.09
C LEU A 287 -10.75 -0.87 -31.18
N LEU A 288 -10.86 0.22 -30.40
CA LEU A 288 -9.88 0.59 -29.38
C LEU A 288 -9.75 -0.52 -28.34
N MET A 289 -10.87 -1.01 -27.78
CA MET A 289 -10.89 -2.04 -26.75
C MET A 289 -10.36 -3.37 -27.29
N SER A 290 -10.79 -3.77 -28.49
CA SER A 290 -10.20 -4.94 -29.16
C SER A 290 -8.72 -4.73 -29.44
N GLY A 291 -8.29 -3.52 -29.78
CA GLY A 291 -6.89 -3.19 -30.05
C GLY A 291 -6.03 -3.30 -28.79
N LEU A 292 -6.48 -2.76 -27.66
CA LEU A 292 -5.78 -2.84 -26.37
C LEU A 292 -5.72 -4.28 -25.88
N THR A 293 -6.83 -5.01 -25.97
CA THR A 293 -6.90 -6.43 -25.65
C THR A 293 -5.91 -7.23 -26.51
N ARG A 294 -5.85 -6.96 -27.82
CA ARG A 294 -4.88 -7.64 -28.70
C ARG A 294 -3.44 -7.23 -28.41
N LEU A 295 -3.19 -5.98 -28.07
CA LEU A 295 -1.83 -5.49 -27.79
C LEU A 295 -1.26 -6.10 -26.51
N PHE A 296 -2.06 -6.15 -25.44
CA PHE A 296 -1.59 -6.57 -24.11
C PHE A 296 -1.85 -8.04 -23.79
N LEU A 297 -2.95 -8.61 -24.29
CA LEU A 297 -3.45 -9.93 -23.89
C LEU A 297 -3.38 -11.00 -24.98
N MET A 298 -3.11 -10.65 -26.23
CA MET A 298 -2.90 -11.65 -27.29
C MET A 298 -1.57 -12.35 -27.11
N LYS A 299 -1.58 -13.68 -27.19
CA LYS A 299 -0.38 -14.49 -27.21
C LYS A 299 0.19 -14.51 -28.63
N PRO A 300 1.49 -14.24 -28.84
CA PRO A 300 2.10 -14.37 -30.16
C PRO A 300 2.07 -15.83 -30.63
N LEU A 301 2.02 -16.07 -31.94
CA LEU A 301 2.11 -17.44 -32.47
C LEU A 301 3.46 -18.06 -32.08
N SER A 302 3.39 -19.27 -31.52
CA SER A 302 4.39 -20.02 -30.75
C SER A 302 5.72 -20.38 -31.44
N TRP A 303 6.10 -19.74 -32.56
CA TRP A 303 7.33 -20.08 -33.29
C TRP A 303 8.62 -19.87 -32.47
N PHE A 304 8.58 -19.06 -31.40
CA PHE A 304 9.71 -18.82 -30.49
C PHE A 304 9.49 -19.29 -29.05
N GLY A 305 8.51 -20.17 -28.79
CA GLY A 305 8.38 -20.85 -27.49
C GLY A 305 7.77 -20.05 -26.33
N GLU A 306 7.52 -18.74 -26.47
CA GLU A 306 6.83 -17.96 -25.43
C GLU A 306 5.30 -18.08 -25.56
N SER A 307 4.68 -18.75 -24.59
CA SER A 307 3.22 -18.90 -24.45
C SER A 307 2.53 -17.71 -23.75
N ARG A 308 3.25 -16.60 -23.54
CA ARG A 308 2.84 -15.46 -22.72
C ARG A 308 2.36 -14.29 -23.57
N ASN A 309 1.34 -13.56 -23.11
CA ASN A 309 0.99 -12.28 -23.70
C ASN A 309 1.89 -11.14 -23.17
N LEU A 310 1.80 -9.95 -23.75
CA LEU A 310 2.68 -8.84 -23.40
C LEU A 310 2.60 -8.46 -21.91
N LEU A 311 1.41 -8.47 -21.29
CA LEU A 311 1.25 -8.23 -19.85
C LEU A 311 2.05 -9.26 -19.03
N GLN A 312 1.88 -10.54 -19.34
CA GLN A 312 2.59 -11.65 -18.69
C GLN A 312 4.10 -11.60 -18.98
N THR A 313 4.52 -11.19 -20.18
CA THR A 313 5.93 -11.00 -20.54
C THR A 313 6.56 -9.85 -19.75
N MET A 314 5.84 -8.75 -19.53
CA MET A 314 6.30 -7.65 -18.66
C MET A 314 6.51 -8.13 -17.22
N LEU A 315 5.49 -8.79 -16.65
CA LEU A 315 5.55 -9.30 -15.28
C LEU A 315 6.66 -10.34 -15.12
N SER A 316 6.74 -11.31 -16.02
CA SER A 316 7.82 -12.29 -16.00
C SER A 316 9.18 -11.63 -16.17
N GLY A 317 9.33 -10.64 -17.04
CA GLY A 317 10.62 -9.96 -17.21
C GLY A 317 11.09 -9.25 -15.92
N ILE A 318 10.16 -8.75 -15.11
CA ILE A 318 10.46 -8.16 -13.80
C ILE A 318 10.91 -9.25 -12.82
N PHE A 319 10.17 -10.36 -12.75
CA PHE A 319 10.46 -11.43 -11.80
C PHE A 319 11.69 -12.25 -12.18
N SER A 320 11.92 -12.53 -13.48
CA SER A 320 13.07 -13.28 -13.97
C SER A 320 14.40 -12.54 -13.75
N ALA A 321 14.39 -11.20 -13.80
CA ALA A 321 15.58 -10.42 -13.45
C ALA A 321 15.93 -10.55 -11.95
N ASP A 322 14.92 -10.61 -11.09
CA ASP A 322 15.12 -10.88 -9.65
C ASP A 322 15.64 -12.32 -9.46
N LEU A 323 15.09 -13.30 -10.19
CA LEU A 323 15.55 -14.71 -10.15
C LEU A 323 17.02 -14.84 -10.54
N GLU A 324 17.43 -14.26 -11.67
CA GLU A 324 18.82 -14.30 -12.14
C GLU A 324 19.78 -13.69 -11.10
N HIS A 325 19.38 -12.58 -10.46
CA HIS A 325 20.16 -11.99 -9.38
C HIS A 325 20.28 -12.94 -8.18
N THR A 326 19.16 -13.51 -7.71
CA THR A 326 19.20 -14.46 -6.59
C THR A 326 20.01 -15.71 -6.91
N ASP A 327 19.92 -16.24 -8.12
CA ASP A 327 20.72 -17.38 -8.59
C ASP A 327 22.22 -17.09 -8.51
N ASN A 328 22.64 -15.91 -8.95
CA ASN A 328 24.04 -15.49 -8.88
C ASN A 328 24.51 -15.36 -7.43
N VAL A 329 23.66 -14.83 -6.54
CA VAL A 329 23.96 -14.75 -5.09
C VAL A 329 24.10 -16.14 -4.48
N LEU A 330 23.15 -17.04 -4.74
CA LEU A 330 23.14 -18.41 -4.21
C LEU A 330 24.38 -19.18 -4.68
N LYS A 331 24.67 -19.18 -5.99
CA LYS A 331 25.86 -19.81 -6.57
C LYS A 331 27.16 -19.23 -6.03
N GLY A 332 27.21 -17.91 -5.85
CA GLY A 332 28.38 -17.22 -5.31
C GLY A 332 28.70 -17.65 -3.88
N ILE A 333 27.69 -17.73 -3.01
CA ILE A 333 27.86 -18.18 -1.62
C ILE A 333 28.22 -19.67 -1.57
N ASP A 334 27.53 -20.51 -2.35
CA ASP A 334 27.80 -21.96 -2.39
C ASP A 334 29.22 -22.28 -2.85
N THR A 335 29.76 -21.49 -3.79
CA THR A 335 31.14 -21.67 -4.26
C THR A 335 32.17 -21.32 -3.18
N ASN A 336 31.88 -20.35 -2.31
CA ASN A 336 32.81 -19.90 -1.26
C ASN A 336 33.02 -20.94 -0.15
N PHE A 337 32.02 -21.78 0.10
CA PHE A 337 32.01 -22.82 1.14
C PHE A 337 31.78 -24.20 0.54
N ALA A 338 32.27 -24.42 -0.69
CA ALA A 338 32.18 -25.70 -1.37
C ALA A 338 32.78 -26.80 -0.48
N ASP A 339 32.09 -27.95 -0.41
CA ASP A 339 32.47 -29.11 0.40
C ASP A 339 32.54 -28.88 1.93
N ASP A 340 32.12 -27.73 2.45
CA ASP A 340 32.03 -27.51 3.91
C ASP A 340 30.76 -28.22 4.48
N PRO A 341 30.92 -29.17 5.42
CA PRO A 341 29.79 -29.93 5.95
C PRO A 341 28.86 -29.08 6.82
N LYS A 342 29.38 -28.06 7.52
CA LYS A 342 28.56 -27.12 8.31
C LYS A 342 27.74 -26.23 7.38
N TRP A 343 28.34 -25.75 6.28
CA TRP A 343 27.59 -24.99 5.26
C TRP A 343 26.51 -25.84 4.62
N THR A 344 26.85 -27.08 4.24
CA THR A 344 25.87 -28.02 3.64
C THR A 344 24.66 -28.21 4.54
N GLN A 345 24.88 -28.43 5.84
CA GLN A 345 23.79 -28.56 6.81
C GLN A 345 22.98 -27.27 6.97
N MET A 346 23.63 -26.11 7.04
CA MET A 346 22.94 -24.82 7.12
C MET A 346 22.08 -24.58 5.87
N ARG A 347 22.64 -24.81 4.69
CA ARG A 347 21.94 -24.66 3.41
C ARG A 347 20.68 -25.53 3.35
N GLU A 348 20.80 -26.81 3.69
CA GLU A 348 19.66 -27.73 3.74
C GLU A 348 18.59 -27.24 4.73
N ALA A 349 19.00 -26.77 5.91
CA ALA A 349 18.07 -26.24 6.91
C ALA A 349 17.30 -25.01 6.38
N LEU A 350 17.99 -24.07 5.73
CA LEU A 350 17.37 -22.86 5.17
C LEU A 350 16.39 -23.20 4.02
N GLN A 351 16.76 -24.14 3.16
CA GLN A 351 15.88 -24.62 2.08
C GLN A 351 14.67 -25.38 2.62
N TRP A 352 14.87 -26.26 3.61
CA TRP A 352 13.80 -26.97 4.31
C TRP A 352 12.80 -25.99 4.94
N TYR A 353 13.28 -25.01 5.70
CA TYR A 353 12.42 -24.01 6.34
C TYR A 353 11.58 -23.24 5.31
N ALA A 354 12.15 -22.89 4.16
CA ALA A 354 11.44 -22.17 3.10
C ALA A 354 10.26 -22.96 2.50
N GLN A 355 10.21 -24.29 2.69
CA GLN A 355 9.13 -25.17 2.21
C GLN A 355 8.10 -25.50 3.29
N LEU A 356 8.31 -25.09 4.54
CA LEU A 356 7.37 -25.34 5.64
C LEU A 356 6.06 -24.55 5.49
N SER A 357 5.00 -25.04 6.13
CA SER A 357 3.75 -24.30 6.28
C SER A 357 3.97 -23.02 7.09
N ARG A 358 3.10 -22.00 6.89
CA ARG A 358 3.19 -20.73 7.63
C ARG A 358 3.20 -20.95 9.15
N ILE A 359 2.34 -21.85 9.62
CA ILE A 359 2.22 -22.16 11.06
C ILE A 359 3.56 -22.66 11.60
N ARG A 360 4.20 -23.63 10.92
CA ARG A 360 5.51 -24.15 11.33
C ARG A 360 6.62 -23.10 11.24
N GLN A 361 6.59 -22.24 10.22
CA GLN A 361 7.53 -21.11 10.12
C GLN A 361 7.38 -20.12 11.27
N ASP A 362 6.14 -19.77 11.61
CA ASP A 362 5.83 -18.86 12.72
C ASP A 362 6.21 -19.48 14.08
N GLU A 363 6.02 -20.78 14.29
CA GLU A 363 6.49 -21.50 15.49
C GLU A 363 8.01 -21.39 15.69
N VAL A 364 8.80 -21.68 14.65
CA VAL A 364 10.27 -21.58 14.72
C VAL A 364 10.71 -20.13 14.94
N ARG A 365 10.00 -19.15 14.37
CA ARG A 365 10.26 -17.73 14.61
C ARG A 365 9.93 -17.33 16.05
N ASP A 366 8.80 -17.75 16.58
CA ASP A 366 8.42 -17.45 17.96
C ASP A 366 9.44 -18.03 18.94
N GLN A 367 9.94 -19.24 18.66
CA GLN A 367 11.06 -19.82 19.39
C GLN A 367 12.33 -18.98 19.27
N SER A 368 12.68 -18.50 18.07
CA SER A 368 13.87 -17.66 17.87
C SER A 368 13.78 -16.37 18.68
N ILE A 369 12.61 -15.74 18.74
CA ILE A 369 12.33 -14.54 19.54
C ILE A 369 12.46 -14.85 21.03
N GLN A 370 11.78 -15.91 21.51
CA GLN A 370 11.79 -16.31 22.92
C GLN A 370 13.21 -16.64 23.40
N GLN A 371 13.99 -17.33 22.56
CA GLN A 371 15.37 -17.73 22.86
C GLN A 371 16.41 -16.65 22.53
N LYS A 372 16.00 -15.51 21.95
CA LYS A 372 16.88 -14.42 21.48
C LYS A 372 17.97 -14.92 20.51
N LEU A 373 17.62 -15.84 19.62
CA LEU A 373 18.49 -16.37 18.58
C LEU A 373 18.20 -15.70 17.24
N ASN A 374 19.24 -15.61 16.40
CA ASN A 374 19.02 -15.36 14.98
C ASN A 374 18.22 -16.52 14.35
N ILE A 375 17.28 -16.23 13.44
CA ILE A 375 16.41 -17.23 12.80
C ILE A 375 17.23 -18.29 12.10
N THR A 376 18.35 -17.97 11.47
CA THR A 376 19.13 -18.97 10.72
C THR A 376 19.70 -20.01 11.66
N VAL A 377 20.05 -19.58 12.89
CA VAL A 377 20.48 -20.47 13.96
C VAL A 377 19.30 -21.26 14.54
N ALA A 378 18.14 -20.63 14.73
CA ALA A 378 16.93 -21.33 15.19
C ALA A 378 16.46 -22.37 14.17
N ILE A 379 16.46 -22.04 12.88
CA ILE A 379 16.18 -22.93 11.74
C ILE A 379 17.15 -24.11 11.76
N LEU A 380 18.45 -23.86 11.90
CA LEU A 380 19.44 -24.93 11.96
C LEU A 380 19.18 -25.89 13.13
N LYS A 381 18.86 -25.35 14.32
CA LYS A 381 18.55 -26.16 15.50
C LYS A 381 17.29 -27.00 15.30
N GLU A 382 16.20 -26.40 14.82
CA GLU A 382 14.95 -27.13 14.56
C GLU A 382 15.15 -28.22 13.49
N TYR A 383 15.86 -27.90 12.40
CA TYR A 383 16.20 -28.88 11.36
C TYR A 383 17.01 -30.06 11.91
N GLN A 384 17.96 -29.81 12.81
CA GLN A 384 18.72 -30.88 13.48
C GLN A 384 17.83 -31.75 14.39
N ILE A 385 16.84 -31.16 15.07
CA ILE A 385 15.86 -31.89 15.87
C ILE A 385 15.00 -32.78 14.97
N GLU A 386 14.45 -32.22 13.89
CA GLU A 386 13.61 -32.96 12.93
C GLU A 386 14.37 -34.12 12.28
N LYS A 387 15.64 -33.90 11.91
CA LYS A 387 16.49 -34.96 11.35
C LYS A 387 16.76 -36.09 12.35
N LYS A 388 16.94 -35.78 13.65
CA LYS A 388 17.07 -36.79 14.71
C LYS A 388 15.78 -37.58 14.90
N LEU A 389 14.63 -36.91 14.97
CA LEU A 389 13.32 -37.56 15.08
C LEU A 389 13.06 -38.51 13.90
N ASN A 390 13.37 -38.07 12.68
CA ASN A 390 13.21 -38.91 11.49
C ASN A 390 14.20 -40.08 11.46
N ALA A 391 15.42 -39.90 11.97
CA ALA A 391 16.40 -40.98 12.12
C ALA A 391 15.97 -42.00 13.18
N ASP A 392 15.35 -41.58 14.28
CA ASP A 392 14.83 -42.46 15.33
C ASP A 392 13.60 -43.23 14.85
N VAL A 393 12.73 -42.63 14.04
CA VAL A 393 11.60 -43.30 13.40
C VAL A 393 12.07 -44.31 12.34
N ALA A 394 13.07 -43.96 11.53
CA ALA A 394 13.67 -44.88 10.56
C ALA A 394 14.45 -46.04 11.26
N GLY A 395 15.19 -45.74 12.33
CA GLY A 395 15.88 -46.72 13.17
C GLY A 395 14.93 -47.60 13.99
N SER A 396 13.70 -47.16 14.27
CA SER A 396 12.70 -48.02 14.92
C SER A 396 12.12 -49.12 14.01
N ALA A 397 12.35 -49.03 12.69
CA ALA A 397 12.04 -50.10 11.73
C ALA A 397 13.20 -51.12 11.59
N GLU A 398 14.41 -50.79 12.04
CA GLU A 398 15.61 -51.63 11.96
C GLU A 398 16.34 -51.65 13.32
N GLU A 399 16.07 -52.70 14.11
CA GLU A 399 16.78 -53.08 15.36
C GLU A 399 16.52 -52.19 16.59
N LYS A 400 15.67 -52.56 17.56
CA LYS A 400 15.82 -53.71 18.46
C LYS A 400 17.25 -54.24 18.67
N ALA A 401 18.25 -53.38 18.87
CA ALA A 401 19.49 -53.77 19.54
C ALA A 401 20.26 -52.59 20.16
N THR A 402 20.50 -52.73 21.46
CA THR A 402 21.57 -52.12 22.29
C THR A 402 21.47 -50.66 22.76
N SER A 403 21.24 -50.60 24.07
CA SER A 403 21.25 -49.58 25.10
C SER A 403 22.39 -48.54 25.14
N GLU A 404 21.97 -47.35 25.58
CA GLU A 404 22.56 -46.43 26.58
C GLU A 404 23.92 -45.75 26.30
N THR A 405 23.88 -44.41 26.20
CA THR A 405 24.64 -43.55 27.13
C THR A 405 24.11 -42.11 27.16
N ASN A 406 23.83 -41.64 28.38
CA ASN A 406 23.53 -40.26 28.78
C ASN A 406 24.67 -39.30 28.43
N VAL A 407 24.37 -38.10 27.90
CA VAL A 407 25.08 -36.86 28.27
C VAL A 407 24.10 -35.69 28.34
N ASP A 408 24.25 -34.98 29.46
CA ASP A 408 23.48 -33.92 30.09
C ASP A 408 23.33 -32.63 29.26
N SER A 409 22.21 -31.96 29.48
CA SER A 409 21.79 -30.70 28.85
C SER A 409 21.90 -29.59 29.87
N SER A 410 22.81 -28.63 29.69
CA SER A 410 22.68 -27.23 30.14
C SER A 410 24.00 -26.49 29.98
N GLU A 411 24.14 -25.70 28.92
CA GLU A 411 25.00 -24.49 29.00
C GLU A 411 24.27 -23.30 28.37
N VAL A 412 24.01 -22.33 29.25
CA VAL A 412 23.52 -20.99 28.93
C VAL A 412 24.69 -20.22 28.33
N TYR A 413 24.64 -19.92 27.03
CA TYR A 413 25.72 -19.19 26.34
C TYR A 413 25.40 -17.71 26.20
N THR A 414 26.02 -16.90 27.05
CA THR A 414 26.17 -15.45 26.86
C THR A 414 27.39 -15.18 25.97
N VAL A 415 27.19 -14.47 24.85
CA VAL A 415 28.27 -14.04 23.94
C VAL A 415 29.14 -12.98 24.62
N SER A 416 30.43 -13.28 24.80
CA SER A 416 31.44 -12.29 25.20
C SER A 416 32.11 -11.69 23.98
N LEU A 417 32.17 -10.36 23.94
CA LEU A 417 32.96 -9.57 22.98
C LEU A 417 34.44 -9.67 23.35
N SER A 418 35.25 -10.29 22.50
CA SER A 418 36.70 -10.08 22.50
C SER A 418 37.22 -10.05 21.08
N SER A 419 37.82 -8.92 20.71
CA SER A 419 38.71 -8.79 19.55
C SER A 419 40.03 -9.49 19.84
N ASP A 420 40.43 -10.41 18.98
CA ASP A 420 41.77 -10.49 18.39
C ASP A 420 42.02 -11.88 17.81
N GLY A 421 42.50 -11.92 16.57
CA GLY A 421 43.15 -13.09 15.98
C GLY A 421 42.58 -13.52 14.63
N GLU A 422 43.20 -13.03 13.55
CA GLU A 422 43.19 -13.69 12.23
C GLU A 422 43.54 -15.17 12.36
N LYS A 423 42.58 -16.07 12.10
CA LYS A 423 42.83 -17.49 11.78
C LYS A 423 41.79 -18.04 10.78
N ASP A 424 42.30 -18.48 9.62
CA ASP A 424 41.76 -19.38 8.60
C ASP A 424 40.37 -19.10 7.97
N SER A 425 40.39 -18.42 6.82
CA SER A 425 39.26 -17.80 6.12
C SER A 425 38.46 -18.68 5.14
N HIS A 426 38.29 -19.99 5.37
CA HIS A 426 37.51 -20.84 4.45
C HIS A 426 36.49 -21.79 5.09
N LYS A 427 36.41 -21.87 6.42
CA LYS A 427 35.47 -22.78 7.08
C LYS A 427 34.24 -22.02 7.56
N PHE A 428 33.06 -22.50 7.20
CA PHE A 428 31.80 -21.89 7.62
C PHE A 428 31.55 -22.19 9.11
N ASP A 429 31.23 -21.16 9.89
CA ASP A 429 30.79 -21.34 11.28
C ASP A 429 29.44 -20.66 11.52
N PRO A 430 28.34 -21.43 11.68
CA PRO A 430 26.98 -20.89 11.74
C PRO A 430 26.70 -19.99 12.95
N PHE A 431 27.58 -19.99 13.95
CA PHE A 431 27.43 -19.22 15.18
C PHE A 431 28.33 -17.97 15.21
N SER A 432 29.26 -17.85 14.27
CA SER A 432 30.08 -16.65 14.11
C SER A 432 29.28 -15.52 13.45
N ASP A 433 29.64 -14.26 13.72
CA ASP A 433 28.99 -13.11 13.09
C ASP A 433 29.03 -13.21 11.56
N ILE A 434 30.18 -13.58 10.98
CA ILE A 434 30.35 -13.74 9.53
C ILE A 434 29.47 -14.87 8.98
N GLY A 435 29.37 -15.99 9.70
CA GLY A 435 28.54 -17.12 9.30
C GLY A 435 27.05 -16.81 9.36
N VAL A 436 26.58 -16.13 10.42
CA VAL A 436 25.20 -15.65 10.52
C VAL A 436 24.88 -14.67 9.39
N GLN A 437 25.77 -13.74 9.08
CA GLN A 437 25.59 -12.78 7.99
C GLN A 437 25.50 -13.47 6.62
N THR A 438 26.36 -14.47 6.39
CA THR A 438 26.35 -15.28 5.18
C THR A 438 25.06 -16.10 5.06
N ALA A 439 24.64 -16.77 6.13
CA ALA A 439 23.41 -17.53 6.19
C ALA A 439 22.17 -16.66 5.96
N MET A 440 22.11 -15.46 6.56
CA MET A 440 21.03 -14.50 6.34
C MET A 440 20.97 -14.03 4.89
N LYS A 441 22.11 -13.75 4.25
CA LYS A 441 22.16 -13.36 2.84
C LYS A 441 21.68 -14.48 1.92
N TYR A 442 22.10 -15.72 2.20
CA TYR A 442 21.61 -16.89 1.47
C TYR A 442 20.11 -17.10 1.67
N PHE A 443 19.63 -16.94 2.90
CA PHE A 443 18.22 -17.12 3.25
C PHE A 443 17.29 -16.10 2.57
N ASP A 444 17.65 -14.81 2.56
CA ASP A 444 16.92 -13.76 1.81
C ASP A 444 16.84 -14.09 0.31
N ALA A 445 17.93 -14.61 -0.26
CA ALA A 445 17.96 -15.05 -1.66
C ALA A 445 17.07 -16.29 -1.91
N VAL A 446 17.07 -17.29 -1.03
CA VAL A 446 16.18 -18.47 -1.12
C VAL A 446 14.71 -18.07 -1.07
N LEU A 447 14.33 -17.24 -0.09
CA LEU A 447 12.94 -16.77 0.05
C LEU A 447 12.50 -15.95 -1.16
N THR A 448 13.36 -15.02 -1.61
CA THR A 448 13.07 -14.19 -2.78
C THR A 448 12.94 -15.03 -4.05
N HIS A 449 13.82 -16.01 -4.26
CA HIS A 449 13.76 -16.92 -5.40
C HIS A 449 12.43 -17.68 -5.43
N ARG A 450 12.12 -18.40 -4.34
CA ARG A 450 10.87 -19.15 -4.18
C ARG A 450 9.64 -18.29 -4.44
N ASP A 451 9.58 -17.10 -3.83
CA ASP A 451 8.45 -16.19 -3.99
C ASP A 451 8.25 -15.75 -5.45
N ARG A 452 9.34 -15.48 -6.17
CA ARG A 452 9.29 -15.05 -7.57
C ARG A 452 8.88 -16.19 -8.50
N GLU A 453 9.33 -17.42 -8.23
CA GLU A 453 8.85 -18.62 -8.95
C GLU A 453 7.34 -18.82 -8.78
N CYS A 454 6.83 -18.77 -7.54
CA CYS A 454 5.41 -18.88 -7.27
C CYS A 454 4.59 -17.80 -8.02
N LEU A 455 5.06 -16.55 -8.01
CA LEU A 455 4.39 -15.45 -8.71
C LEU A 455 4.45 -15.59 -10.24
N ILE A 456 5.56 -16.07 -10.80
CA ILE A 456 5.67 -16.34 -12.24
C ILE A 456 4.68 -17.43 -12.65
N HIS A 457 4.63 -18.53 -11.90
CA HIS A 457 3.70 -19.62 -12.15
C HIS A 457 2.24 -19.13 -12.15
N ASP A 458 1.82 -18.46 -11.08
CA ASP A 458 0.41 -18.08 -10.92
C ASP A 458 -0.05 -16.90 -11.80
N LEU A 459 0.82 -15.92 -12.06
CA LEU A 459 0.45 -14.69 -12.78
C LEU A 459 0.84 -14.73 -14.26
N CYS A 460 1.90 -15.44 -14.62
CA CYS A 460 2.51 -15.35 -15.94
C CYS A 460 2.33 -16.62 -16.79
N GLU A 461 2.14 -17.78 -16.19
CA GLU A 461 1.99 -19.05 -16.92
C GLU A 461 0.53 -19.48 -17.02
N ASP A 462 -0.24 -19.26 -15.96
CA ASP A 462 -1.69 -19.44 -15.94
C ASP A 462 -2.41 -18.35 -16.78
N ASN A 463 -3.54 -18.71 -17.41
CA ASN A 463 -4.40 -17.76 -18.12
C ASN A 463 -5.33 -16.98 -17.19
N GLN A 464 -5.49 -17.39 -15.92
CA GLN A 464 -6.44 -16.78 -14.98
C GLN A 464 -6.30 -15.25 -14.90
N LEU A 465 -5.08 -14.71 -14.80
CA LEU A 465 -4.86 -13.25 -14.81
C LEU A 465 -5.33 -12.60 -16.12
N THR A 466 -5.10 -13.26 -17.25
CA THR A 466 -5.51 -12.76 -18.57
C THR A 466 -7.02 -12.68 -18.69
N ASP A 467 -7.72 -13.70 -18.19
CA ASP A 467 -9.18 -13.77 -18.23
C ASP A 467 -9.79 -12.72 -17.28
N ILE A 468 -9.26 -12.56 -16.06
CA ILE A 468 -9.65 -11.49 -15.13
C ILE A 468 -9.49 -10.10 -15.77
N VAL A 469 -8.35 -9.83 -16.43
CA VAL A 469 -8.15 -8.52 -17.09
C VAL A 469 -9.13 -8.32 -18.26
N ARG A 470 -9.46 -9.38 -19.01
CA ARG A 470 -10.47 -9.30 -20.08
C ARG A 470 -11.85 -8.98 -19.51
N GLU A 471 -12.23 -9.61 -18.40
CA GLU A 471 -13.51 -9.36 -17.75
C GLU A 471 -13.58 -7.94 -17.16
N VAL A 472 -12.51 -7.46 -16.51
CA VAL A 472 -12.42 -6.07 -16.06
C VAL A 472 -12.59 -5.10 -17.23
N MET A 473 -11.91 -5.32 -18.36
CA MET A 473 -12.07 -4.49 -19.55
C MET A 473 -13.50 -4.51 -20.10
N SER A 474 -14.19 -5.64 -19.99
CA SER A 474 -15.62 -5.78 -20.36
C SER A 474 -16.52 -4.98 -19.41
N CYS A 475 -16.36 -5.16 -18.09
CA CYS A 475 -17.14 -4.48 -17.06
C CYS A 475 -17.03 -2.96 -17.12
N PHE A 476 -15.85 -2.44 -17.46
CA PHE A 476 -15.60 -1.01 -17.60
C PHE A 476 -15.82 -0.48 -19.03
N TYR A 477 -16.30 -1.30 -19.97
CA TYR A 477 -16.43 -0.92 -21.37
C TYR A 477 -17.24 0.37 -21.57
N THR A 478 -18.40 0.51 -20.92
CA THR A 478 -19.26 1.69 -21.10
C THR A 478 -18.59 2.96 -20.58
N ILE A 479 -17.88 2.86 -19.45
CA ILE A 479 -17.15 3.99 -18.85
C ILE A 479 -15.99 4.40 -19.76
N ILE A 480 -15.22 3.42 -20.26
CA ILE A 480 -14.11 3.66 -21.18
C ILE A 480 -14.63 4.28 -22.48
N TYR A 481 -15.77 3.80 -22.98
CA TYR A 481 -16.44 4.32 -24.17
C TYR A 481 -16.79 5.81 -23.99
N ASP A 482 -17.54 6.15 -22.94
CA ASP A 482 -18.00 7.53 -22.70
C ASP A 482 -16.82 8.48 -22.50
N ALA A 483 -15.82 8.05 -21.72
CA ALA A 483 -14.63 8.85 -21.46
C ALA A 483 -13.78 9.06 -22.72
N HIS A 484 -13.68 8.05 -23.59
CA HIS A 484 -12.93 8.14 -24.85
C HIS A 484 -13.58 9.07 -25.86
N GLN A 485 -14.92 9.11 -25.91
CA GLN A 485 -15.64 10.09 -26.73
C GLN A 485 -15.46 11.53 -26.21
N ALA A 486 -15.29 11.69 -24.90
CA ALA A 486 -15.16 12.99 -24.26
C ALA A 486 -13.75 13.56 -24.26
N ALA A 487 -12.71 12.72 -24.18
CA ALA A 487 -11.33 13.14 -23.97
C ALA A 487 -10.31 12.37 -24.83
N ASP A 488 -9.22 13.06 -25.20
CA ASP A 488 -8.14 12.46 -26.00
C ASP A 488 -7.26 11.52 -25.16
N PHE A 489 -7.54 10.22 -25.24
CA PHE A 489 -6.79 9.18 -24.53
C PHE A 489 -5.34 9.04 -25.03
N SER A 490 -5.09 9.27 -26.31
CA SER A 490 -3.74 9.22 -26.86
C SER A 490 -2.87 10.32 -26.25
N ARG A 491 -3.43 11.52 -26.09
CA ARG A 491 -2.76 12.63 -25.40
C ARG A 491 -2.60 12.35 -23.91
N ALA A 492 -3.64 11.86 -23.23
CA ALA A 492 -3.57 11.56 -21.80
C ALA A 492 -2.48 10.52 -21.47
N ILE A 493 -2.37 9.45 -22.27
CA ILE A 493 -1.30 8.45 -22.12
C ILE A 493 0.07 9.02 -22.44
N TYR A 494 0.19 9.95 -23.39
CA TYR A 494 1.46 10.63 -23.64
C TYR A 494 1.88 11.51 -22.46
N ASP A 495 0.96 12.28 -21.89
CA ASP A 495 1.23 13.12 -20.72
C ASP A 495 1.64 12.24 -19.51
N PHE A 496 0.97 11.09 -19.32
CA PHE A 496 1.34 10.09 -18.32
C PHE A 496 2.72 9.47 -18.57
N GLN A 497 3.04 9.13 -19.82
CA GLN A 497 4.37 8.66 -20.20
C GLN A 497 5.46 9.66 -19.81
N CYS A 498 5.24 10.95 -20.08
CA CYS A 498 6.19 12.02 -19.73
C CYS A 498 6.33 12.17 -18.21
N PHE A 499 5.21 12.12 -17.47
CA PHE A 499 5.21 12.13 -16.01
C PHE A 499 6.03 10.97 -15.43
N LEU A 500 5.80 9.74 -15.90
CA LEU A 500 6.55 8.56 -15.44
C LEU A 500 8.05 8.70 -15.73
N TYR A 501 8.41 9.21 -16.91
CA TYR A 501 9.81 9.44 -17.25
C TYR A 501 10.47 10.41 -16.26
N ASP A 502 9.87 11.59 -16.02
CA ASP A 502 10.43 12.58 -15.09
C ASP A 502 10.46 12.04 -13.64
N LEU A 503 9.43 11.29 -13.22
CA LEU A 503 9.41 10.61 -11.92
C LEU A 503 10.59 9.65 -11.76
N ILE A 504 10.85 8.78 -12.74
CA ILE A 504 11.98 7.84 -12.72
C ILE A 504 13.30 8.60 -12.57
N GLN A 505 13.49 9.68 -13.33
CA GLN A 505 14.73 10.46 -13.27
C GLN A 505 14.94 11.14 -11.91
N LEU A 506 13.90 11.77 -11.36
CA LEU A 506 13.96 12.39 -10.03
C LEU A 506 14.23 11.37 -8.93
N SER A 507 13.64 10.18 -9.05
CA SER A 507 13.83 9.08 -8.10
C SER A 507 15.28 8.58 -8.11
N LYS A 508 15.85 8.35 -9.30
CA LYS A 508 17.27 7.95 -9.46
C LYS A 508 18.25 9.00 -8.95
N ALA A 509 17.94 10.29 -9.16
CA ALA A 509 18.71 11.40 -8.61
C ALA A 509 18.51 11.58 -7.10
N ALA A 510 17.56 10.86 -6.51
CA ALA A 510 17.15 10.97 -5.12
C ALA A 510 16.87 12.44 -4.74
N ALA A 511 16.15 13.12 -5.63
CA ALA A 511 15.85 14.55 -5.56
C ALA A 511 15.05 14.92 -4.31
N PRO A 512 15.14 16.18 -3.81
CA PRO A 512 14.40 16.62 -2.63
C PRO A 512 12.88 16.69 -2.90
N LEU A 513 12.08 16.66 -1.84
CA LEU A 513 10.61 16.76 -1.90
C LEU A 513 10.11 17.96 -2.73
N SER A 514 10.80 19.11 -2.69
CA SER A 514 10.45 20.29 -3.49
C SER A 514 10.41 19.99 -4.99
N SER A 515 11.34 19.18 -5.51
CA SER A 515 11.34 18.75 -6.91
C SER A 515 10.14 17.86 -7.25
N PHE A 516 9.65 17.07 -6.29
CA PHE A 516 8.42 16.29 -6.46
C PHE A 516 7.16 17.17 -6.43
N VAL A 517 7.16 18.25 -5.63
CA VAL A 517 6.08 19.25 -5.67
C VAL A 517 6.01 19.91 -7.04
N GLU A 518 7.16 20.31 -7.59
CA GLU A 518 7.26 20.88 -8.94
C GLU A 518 6.85 19.88 -10.03
N LEU A 519 7.18 18.59 -9.85
CA LEU A 519 6.72 17.51 -10.74
C LEU A 519 5.18 17.46 -10.77
N VAL A 520 4.54 17.39 -9.60
CA VAL A 520 3.07 17.31 -9.51
C VAL A 520 2.44 18.60 -10.08
N GLU A 521 2.99 19.77 -9.75
CA GLU A 521 2.52 21.06 -10.28
C GLU A 521 2.59 21.12 -11.81
N LYS A 522 3.71 20.69 -12.40
CA LYS A 522 3.91 20.65 -13.86
C LYS A 522 2.87 19.82 -14.58
N TYR A 523 2.55 18.63 -14.06
CA TYR A 523 1.61 17.69 -14.70
C TYR A 523 0.16 17.87 -14.24
N GLN A 524 -0.11 18.70 -13.23
CA GLN A 524 -1.45 19.01 -12.74
C GLN A 524 -2.35 19.54 -13.84
N SER A 525 -1.87 20.49 -14.66
CA SER A 525 -2.64 21.04 -15.78
C SER A 525 -3.01 19.98 -16.83
N CYS A 526 -2.16 18.96 -17.02
CA CYS A 526 -2.45 17.86 -17.95
C CYS A 526 -3.59 16.98 -17.43
N PHE A 527 -3.58 16.67 -16.14
CA PHE A 527 -4.65 15.92 -15.48
C PHE A 527 -5.96 16.74 -15.47
N LEU A 528 -5.92 18.01 -15.08
CA LEU A 528 -7.09 18.88 -15.01
C LEU A 528 -7.71 19.13 -16.38
N ARG A 529 -6.90 19.25 -17.45
CA ARG A 529 -7.39 19.29 -18.82
C ARG A 529 -8.21 18.04 -19.15
N PHE A 530 -7.72 16.85 -18.79
CA PHE A 530 -8.45 15.60 -19.01
C PHE A 530 -9.78 15.59 -18.25
N VAL A 531 -9.77 15.97 -16.95
CA VAL A 531 -10.97 16.05 -16.11
C VAL A 531 -11.98 17.08 -16.64
N HIS A 532 -11.53 18.28 -17.01
CA HIS A 532 -12.36 19.33 -17.63
C HIS A 532 -13.08 18.80 -18.89
N ARG A 533 -12.38 18.06 -19.75
CA ARG A 533 -12.99 17.45 -20.95
C ARG A 533 -14.05 16.43 -20.60
N LEU A 534 -13.84 15.60 -19.58
CA LEU A 534 -14.85 14.66 -19.11
C LEU A 534 -16.10 15.38 -18.58
N ILE A 535 -15.91 16.42 -17.77
CA ILE A 535 -17.02 17.20 -17.20
C ILE A 535 -17.85 17.88 -18.30
N VAL A 536 -17.19 18.51 -19.28
CA VAL A 536 -17.86 19.27 -20.34
C VAL A 536 -18.48 18.37 -21.40
N ASN A 537 -17.80 17.31 -21.82
CA ASN A 537 -18.20 16.50 -22.97
C ASN A 537 -18.94 15.21 -22.60
N ALA A 538 -18.86 14.74 -21.35
CA ALA A 538 -19.60 13.58 -20.85
C ALA A 538 -20.29 13.88 -19.50
N PRO A 539 -21.28 14.79 -19.48
CA PRO A 539 -21.98 15.19 -18.25
C PRO A 539 -22.68 14.01 -17.57
N ASP A 540 -23.21 13.04 -18.31
CA ASP A 540 -23.85 11.85 -17.75
C ASP A 540 -22.85 10.93 -17.03
N LEU A 541 -21.65 10.78 -17.59
CA LEU A 541 -20.56 10.05 -16.93
C LEU A 541 -20.15 10.80 -15.66
N CYS A 542 -19.95 12.11 -15.76
CA CYS A 542 -19.63 12.95 -14.59
C CYS A 542 -20.70 12.81 -13.50
N ALA A 543 -21.99 12.89 -13.86
CA ALA A 543 -23.09 12.76 -12.93
C ALA A 543 -23.10 11.42 -12.19
N GLN A 544 -22.82 10.30 -12.89
CA GLN A 544 -22.71 8.97 -12.27
C GLN A 544 -21.61 8.94 -11.20
N TRP A 545 -20.43 9.48 -11.50
CA TRP A 545 -19.34 9.56 -10.52
C TRP A 545 -19.68 10.52 -9.36
N CYS A 546 -20.36 11.64 -9.63
CA CYS A 546 -20.82 12.55 -8.58
C CYS A 546 -21.79 11.86 -7.61
N VAL A 547 -22.69 10.99 -8.10
CA VAL A 547 -23.59 10.21 -7.23
C VAL A 547 -22.78 9.33 -6.26
N TRP A 548 -21.73 8.66 -6.74
CA TRP A 548 -20.85 7.88 -5.87
C TRP A 548 -20.05 8.75 -4.89
N TYR A 549 -19.48 9.87 -5.35
CA TYR A 549 -18.76 10.78 -4.46
C TYR A 549 -19.67 11.33 -3.35
N ARG A 550 -20.91 11.75 -3.66
CA ARG A 550 -21.88 12.16 -2.65
C ARG A 550 -22.20 11.04 -1.68
N HIS A 551 -22.42 9.82 -2.17
CA HIS A 551 -22.63 8.66 -1.31
C HIS A 551 -21.49 8.47 -0.29
N CYS A 552 -20.23 8.52 -0.72
CA CYS A 552 -19.08 8.41 0.19
C CYS A 552 -18.98 9.59 1.18
N LEU A 553 -19.33 10.81 0.75
CA LEU A 553 -19.35 12.00 1.60
C LEU A 553 -20.47 11.90 2.64
N ASP A 554 -21.64 11.40 2.26
CA ASP A 554 -22.77 11.16 3.14
C ASP A 554 -22.42 10.13 4.22
N GLU A 555 -21.66 9.07 3.91
CA GLU A 555 -21.19 8.12 4.94
C GLU A 555 -20.32 8.80 6.02
N CYS A 556 -19.61 9.87 5.68
CA CYS A 556 -18.82 10.69 6.61
C CYS A 556 -19.67 11.70 7.41
N ASN A 557 -20.95 11.89 7.08
CA ASN A 557 -21.85 12.80 7.76
C ASN A 557 -22.20 12.30 9.17
N ILE A 558 -22.33 13.21 10.14
CA ILE A 558 -22.74 12.89 11.53
C ILE A 558 -24.09 12.15 11.58
N LYS A 559 -24.99 12.41 10.62
CA LYS A 559 -26.31 11.74 10.56
C LYS A 559 -26.24 10.27 10.13
N SER A 560 -25.13 9.84 9.53
CA SER A 560 -24.99 8.49 8.98
C SER A 560 -24.64 7.49 10.06
N GLN A 561 -25.33 6.34 10.06
CA GLN A 561 -25.07 5.28 11.03
C GLN A 561 -23.67 4.69 10.83
N SER A 562 -22.86 4.65 11.89
CA SER A 562 -21.56 3.98 11.91
C SER A 562 -21.25 3.47 13.32
N PRO A 563 -20.29 2.55 13.47
CA PRO A 563 -19.78 2.17 14.79
C PRO A 563 -19.19 3.40 15.50
N ASP A 564 -19.47 3.51 16.80
CA ASP A 564 -18.86 4.49 17.69
C ASP A 564 -17.51 3.95 18.19
N THR A 565 -16.46 4.35 17.49
CA THR A 565 -15.07 3.95 17.80
C THR A 565 -14.58 4.45 19.15
N VAL A 566 -15.09 5.59 19.64
CA VAL A 566 -14.73 6.14 20.95
C VAL A 566 -15.35 5.30 22.05
N LYS A 567 -16.63 4.95 21.90
CA LYS A 567 -17.32 4.04 22.82
C LYS A 567 -16.69 2.64 22.79
N ALA A 568 -16.40 2.09 21.61
CA ALA A 568 -15.72 0.80 21.50
C ALA A 568 -14.35 0.80 22.21
N THR A 569 -13.61 1.90 22.08
CA THR A 569 -12.34 2.11 22.80
C THR A 569 -12.54 2.15 24.31
N GLN A 570 -13.56 2.88 24.77
CA GLN A 570 -13.87 3.01 26.20
C GLN A 570 -14.32 1.68 26.81
N ASP A 571 -15.18 0.93 26.12
CA ASP A 571 -15.68 -0.37 26.55
C ASP A 571 -14.55 -1.41 26.58
N ALA A 572 -13.69 -1.42 25.55
CA ALA A 572 -12.50 -2.27 25.50
C ALA A 572 -11.55 -1.96 26.67
N LEU A 573 -11.29 -0.69 26.95
CA LEU A 573 -10.43 -0.26 28.05
C LEU A 573 -11.03 -0.63 29.42
N ASN A 574 -12.36 -0.59 29.56
CA ASN A 574 -13.07 -0.97 30.78
C ASN A 574 -13.15 -2.49 30.99
N SER A 575 -12.89 -3.29 29.95
CA SER A 575 -12.84 -4.76 30.06
C SER A 575 -11.54 -5.30 30.66
N LEU A 576 -10.51 -4.46 30.77
CA LEU A 576 -9.21 -4.82 31.33
C LEU A 576 -9.21 -4.70 32.86
N ASP A 577 -8.38 -5.51 33.53
CA ASP A 577 -8.06 -5.31 34.95
C ASP A 577 -7.27 -4.01 35.17
N ASP A 578 -7.34 -3.46 36.38
CA ASP A 578 -6.78 -2.15 36.68
C ASP A 578 -5.26 -2.06 36.46
N ASP A 579 -4.51 -3.14 36.72
CA ASP A 579 -3.05 -3.18 36.53
C ASP A 579 -2.69 -3.17 35.04
N THR A 580 -3.33 -4.03 34.24
CA THR A 580 -3.14 -4.05 32.77
C THR A 580 -3.56 -2.73 32.15
N LYS A 581 -4.70 -2.16 32.59
CA LYS A 581 -5.22 -0.87 32.12
C LYS A 581 -4.22 0.26 32.35
N GLN A 582 -3.64 0.35 33.55
CA GLN A 582 -2.63 1.37 33.87
C GLN A 582 -1.38 1.21 33.00
N LYS A 583 -0.91 -0.03 32.79
CA LYS A 583 0.25 -0.31 31.94
C LYS A 583 0.02 0.10 30.48
N VAL A 584 -1.15 -0.21 29.93
CA VAL A 584 -1.50 0.17 28.56
C VAL A 584 -1.61 1.69 28.41
N LEU A 585 -2.26 2.39 29.35
CA LEU A 585 -2.35 3.85 29.30
C LEU A 585 -0.98 4.53 29.40
N HIS A 586 -0.11 4.02 30.27
CA HIS A 586 1.26 4.53 30.41
C HIS A 586 2.11 4.28 29.16
N GLU A 587 1.99 3.11 28.54
CA GLU A 587 2.66 2.76 27.29
C GLU A 587 2.26 3.74 26.16
N ILE A 588 0.97 4.06 26.07
CA ILE A 588 0.42 4.97 25.04
C ILE A 588 0.82 6.42 25.29
N GLU A 589 0.78 6.89 26.54
CA GLU A 589 1.25 8.24 26.89
C GLU A 589 2.74 8.41 26.56
N THR A 590 3.56 7.42 26.91
CA THR A 590 4.99 7.40 26.57
C THR A 590 5.19 7.47 25.05
N TYR A 591 4.43 6.65 24.31
CA TYR A 591 4.50 6.63 22.85
C TYR A 591 4.16 7.97 22.20
N ILE A 592 3.09 8.63 22.65
CA ILE A 592 2.66 9.95 22.17
C ILE A 592 3.74 10.99 22.46
N ASN A 593 4.24 11.05 23.70
CA ASN A 593 5.28 11.98 24.11
C ASN A 593 6.57 11.82 23.27
N ASP A 594 6.96 10.58 22.97
CA ASP A 594 8.12 10.33 22.14
C ASP A 594 7.90 10.77 20.69
N LEU A 595 6.67 10.71 20.17
CA LEU A 595 6.37 11.18 18.82
C LEU A 595 6.38 12.72 18.75
N GLU A 596 5.91 13.39 19.78
CA GLU A 596 5.95 14.86 19.87
C GLU A 596 7.40 15.37 19.92
N LYS A 597 8.26 14.75 20.73
CA LYS A 597 9.69 15.08 20.77
C LYS A 597 10.39 14.86 19.43
N GLU A 598 10.08 13.76 18.75
CA GLU A 598 10.64 13.49 17.41
C GLU A 598 10.18 14.54 16.40
N LYS A 599 8.91 14.92 16.45
CA LYS A 599 8.37 15.99 15.61
C LYS A 599 9.14 17.31 15.82
N GLU A 600 9.41 17.70 17.06
CA GLU A 600 10.19 18.91 17.37
C GLU A 600 11.61 18.86 16.78
N VAL A 601 12.35 17.79 17.09
CA VAL A 601 13.72 17.59 16.60
C VAL A 601 13.78 17.59 15.07
N THR A 602 12.77 17.04 14.41
CA THR A 602 12.83 16.91 12.94
C THR A 602 12.33 18.14 12.20
N ILE A 603 11.52 19.00 12.83
CA ILE A 603 11.25 20.36 12.35
C ILE A 603 12.54 21.19 12.39
N GLU A 604 13.34 21.07 13.45
CA GLU A 604 14.59 21.79 13.60
C GLU A 604 15.65 21.38 12.55
N LYS A 605 15.66 20.11 12.13
CA LYS A 605 16.67 19.56 11.23
C LYS A 605 16.32 19.59 9.73
N ASN A 606 15.09 19.94 9.36
CA ASN A 606 14.62 19.98 7.96
C ASN A 606 14.88 18.66 7.19
N GLU A 607 14.79 17.51 7.86
CA GLU A 607 15.08 16.21 7.25
C GLU A 607 13.95 15.79 6.30
N CYS A 608 14.26 15.34 5.09
CA CYS A 608 13.24 15.01 4.09
C CYS A 608 12.33 13.83 4.49
N THR A 609 12.83 12.98 5.39
CA THR A 609 12.05 11.95 6.06
C THR A 609 10.93 12.53 6.91
N SER A 610 11.07 13.68 7.59
CA SER A 610 9.99 14.21 8.45
C SER A 610 8.89 14.96 7.73
N GLU A 611 9.15 15.50 6.54
CA GLU A 611 8.16 16.29 5.81
C GLU A 611 6.88 15.48 5.52
N TRP A 612 6.98 14.22 5.11
CA TRP A 612 5.78 13.36 4.94
C TRP A 612 5.10 13.04 6.29
N HIS A 613 5.87 12.78 7.35
CA HIS A 613 5.33 12.54 8.70
C HIS A 613 4.56 13.75 9.22
N PHE A 614 5.16 14.94 9.10
CA PHE A 614 4.60 16.20 9.52
C PHE A 614 3.35 16.54 8.72
N HIS A 615 3.40 16.35 7.40
CA HIS A 615 2.26 16.58 6.52
C HIS A 615 1.06 15.73 6.95
N LEU A 616 1.25 14.43 7.14
CA LEU A 616 0.19 13.54 7.54
C LEU A 616 -0.28 13.78 8.98
N ALA A 617 0.64 14.03 9.93
CA ALA A 617 0.28 14.36 11.31
C ALA A 617 -0.53 15.67 11.39
N LYS A 618 -0.17 16.67 10.57
CA LYS A 618 -0.87 17.97 10.50
C LYS A 618 -2.21 17.86 9.78
N LEU A 619 -2.31 17.03 8.75
CA LEU A 619 -3.53 16.75 8.02
C LEU A 619 -4.54 15.97 8.85
N PHE A 620 -4.09 14.93 9.56
CA PHE A 620 -4.96 13.89 10.08
C PHE A 620 -5.02 13.83 11.62
N GLY A 621 -4.25 14.67 12.30
CA GLY A 621 -4.41 14.97 13.72
C GLY A 621 -4.21 13.75 14.64
N SER A 622 -3.27 12.86 14.33
CA SER A 622 -2.88 11.77 15.23
C SER A 622 -1.41 11.43 15.09
N ALA A 623 -0.86 10.88 16.17
CA ALA A 623 0.39 10.12 16.24
C ALA A 623 0.41 9.01 15.18
N ILE A 624 0.91 9.30 13.97
CA ILE A 624 1.00 8.27 12.93
C ILE A 624 2.20 7.38 13.24
N ILE A 625 1.89 6.10 13.42
CA ILE A 625 2.85 5.02 13.46
C ILE A 625 3.76 5.13 12.27
N THR A 626 5.05 5.34 12.51
CA THR A 626 6.02 5.34 11.43
C THR A 626 7.26 4.52 11.74
N PRO A 627 7.88 3.96 10.68
CA PRO A 627 8.99 3.03 10.83
C PRO A 627 10.30 3.69 11.25
N THR A 628 10.36 5.03 11.35
CA THR A 628 11.58 5.77 11.74
C THR A 628 12.03 5.45 13.17
N LYS A 629 11.12 5.00 14.04
CA LYS A 629 11.43 4.47 15.38
C LYS A 629 11.88 3.02 15.41
N ALA A 630 12.21 2.39 14.29
CA ALA A 630 13.23 1.35 14.30
C ALA A 630 14.61 2.02 14.55
N LYS A 631 14.77 2.68 15.72
CA LYS A 631 16.06 3.15 16.20
C LYS A 631 16.85 1.91 16.61
N GLY A 632 17.77 1.55 15.75
CA GLY A 632 18.75 0.52 16.00
C GLY A 632 19.40 0.21 14.68
N SER A 633 20.72 0.22 14.63
CA SER A 633 21.45 -0.53 13.61
C SER A 633 20.73 -1.86 13.40
N PRO A 634 20.42 -2.27 12.17
CA PRO A 634 19.79 -3.57 11.91
C PRO A 634 20.68 -4.67 12.47
N GLN A 635 20.43 -5.05 13.72
CA GLN A 635 21.03 -6.23 14.30
C GLN A 635 20.37 -7.45 13.68
N PRO A 636 21.03 -8.62 13.73
CA PRO A 636 20.50 -9.87 13.20
C PRO A 636 19.20 -10.21 13.91
N GLN A 637 18.10 -9.71 13.35
CA GLN A 637 16.70 -9.93 13.74
C GLN A 637 16.32 -9.40 15.12
N LEU A 638 15.98 -8.11 15.14
CA LEU A 638 15.69 -7.33 16.34
C LEU A 638 14.35 -7.70 17.00
N PRO A 639 14.35 -8.10 18.29
CA PRO A 639 13.19 -8.15 19.18
C PRO A 639 12.63 -6.76 19.56
N GLU A 640 13.20 -5.66 19.05
CA GLU A 640 12.88 -4.28 19.45
C GLU A 640 12.53 -3.36 18.26
N CYS A 641 12.18 -3.92 17.09
CA CYS A 641 11.57 -3.16 15.98
C CYS A 641 10.06 -2.90 16.17
N ASN A 642 9.49 -3.30 17.30
CA ASN A 642 8.09 -3.02 17.60
C ASN A 642 7.95 -1.58 18.07
N ILE A 643 6.99 -0.89 17.46
CA ILE A 643 6.34 0.28 18.05
C ILE A 643 6.08 -0.10 19.50
N ASN A 644 6.63 0.63 20.47
CA ASN A 644 6.53 0.37 21.92
C ASN A 644 5.06 0.44 22.39
N LEU A 645 4.24 -0.50 21.91
CA LEU A 645 2.79 -0.67 22.02
C LEU A 645 2.47 -2.16 22.16
N THR A 646 3.39 -2.93 22.74
CA THR A 646 3.30 -4.39 22.87
C THR A 646 2.17 -4.77 23.82
N MET A 647 2.03 -4.05 24.94
CA MET A 647 0.93 -4.31 25.88
C MET A 647 -0.41 -3.94 25.25
N THR A 648 -0.47 -2.81 24.55
CA THR A 648 -1.65 -2.33 23.83
C THR A 648 -2.11 -3.36 22.79
N ARG A 649 -1.19 -3.86 21.94
CA ARG A 649 -1.50 -4.89 20.94
C ARG A 649 -1.99 -6.18 21.58
N LYS A 650 -1.30 -6.64 22.63
CA LYS A 650 -1.57 -7.92 23.28
C LYS A 650 -2.91 -7.93 24.04
N HIS A 651 -3.23 -6.84 24.72
CA HIS A 651 -4.34 -6.82 25.67
C HIS A 651 -5.56 -6.02 25.18
N LEU A 652 -5.38 -4.96 24.37
CA LEU A 652 -6.48 -4.04 24.04
C LEU A 652 -7.05 -4.23 22.63
N LEU A 653 -6.26 -4.74 21.68
CA LEU A 653 -6.69 -4.86 20.29
C LEU A 653 -7.85 -5.85 20.08
N ALA A 654 -7.77 -7.03 20.70
CA ALA A 654 -8.84 -8.04 20.59
C ALA A 654 -10.16 -7.61 21.26
N PRO A 655 -10.16 -7.03 22.49
CA PRO A 655 -11.37 -6.42 23.06
C PRO A 655 -11.95 -5.31 22.18
N PHE A 656 -11.11 -4.41 21.65
CA PHE A 656 -11.54 -3.34 20.76
C PHE A 656 -12.23 -3.88 19.50
N ARG A 657 -11.62 -4.86 18.82
CA ARG A 657 -12.22 -5.56 17.67
C ARG A 657 -13.57 -6.18 18.03
N LYS A 658 -13.68 -6.83 19.17
CA LYS A 658 -14.93 -7.45 19.64
C LYS A 658 -16.03 -6.40 19.82
N CYS A 659 -15.72 -5.26 20.45
CA CYS A 659 -16.67 -4.16 20.61
C CYS A 659 -17.11 -3.58 19.26
N LEU A 660 -16.19 -3.41 18.31
CA LEU A 660 -16.53 -2.94 16.96
C LEU A 660 -17.43 -3.92 16.22
N MET A 661 -17.12 -5.22 16.26
CA MET A 661 -17.95 -6.27 15.65
C MET A 661 -19.36 -6.27 16.22
N GLN A 662 -19.53 -6.21 17.54
CA GLN A 662 -20.86 -6.15 18.16
C GLN A 662 -21.70 -4.96 17.68
N GLN A 663 -21.06 -3.79 17.55
CA GLN A 663 -21.73 -2.60 17.02
C GLN A 663 -22.09 -2.78 15.54
N LEU A 664 -21.19 -3.33 14.72
CA LEU A 664 -21.43 -3.59 13.31
C LEU A 664 -22.55 -4.62 13.08
N ASP A 665 -22.56 -5.72 13.82
CA ASP A 665 -23.60 -6.75 13.72
C ASP A 665 -24.97 -6.14 14.01
N THR A 666 -25.08 -5.33 15.08
CA THR A 666 -26.31 -4.59 15.41
C THR A 666 -26.74 -3.66 14.27
N LEU A 667 -25.78 -2.92 13.69
CA LEU A 667 -26.07 -2.01 12.58
C LEU A 667 -26.54 -2.74 11.32
N TYR A 668 -25.96 -3.90 11.01
CA TYR A 668 -26.37 -4.70 9.86
C TYR A 668 -27.74 -5.35 10.05
N GLU A 669 -28.03 -5.87 11.26
CA GLU A 669 -29.37 -6.39 11.61
C GLU A 669 -30.46 -5.29 11.51
N GLU A 670 -30.15 -4.07 11.94
CA GLU A 670 -31.05 -2.92 11.76
C GLU A 670 -31.29 -2.57 10.29
N LYS A 671 -30.25 -2.66 9.44
CA LYS A 671 -30.38 -2.41 8.00
C LYS A 671 -31.20 -3.48 7.30
N GLU A 672 -30.98 -4.76 7.61
CA GLU A 672 -31.76 -5.87 7.04
C GLU A 672 -33.23 -5.82 7.47
N SER A 673 -33.51 -5.51 8.74
CA SER A 673 -34.88 -5.40 9.25
C SER A 673 -35.66 -4.21 8.68
N LYS A 674 -34.97 -3.13 8.29
CA LYS A 674 -35.57 -2.00 7.56
C LYS A 674 -35.75 -2.31 6.08
N GLY A 675 -34.75 -2.93 5.43
CA GLY A 675 -34.80 -3.31 4.01
C GLY A 675 -35.79 -4.43 3.69
N SER A 676 -36.18 -5.26 4.66
CA SER A 676 -37.24 -6.27 4.49
C SER A 676 -38.67 -5.71 4.66
N LYS A 677 -38.83 -4.42 5.03
CA LYS A 677 -40.13 -3.77 5.23
C LYS A 677 -40.54 -2.84 4.08
N ASP A 678 -39.62 -2.54 3.16
CA ASP A 678 -39.86 -1.86 1.89
C ASP A 678 -39.88 -2.89 0.75
#